data_AF-A0A150I0G9-F1
#
_entry.id   AF-A0A150I0G9-F1
#
_cell.length_a   1.000
_cell.length_b   1.000
_cell.length_c   1.000
_cell.angle_alpha   90.00
_cell.angle_beta   90.00
_cell.angle_gamma   90.00
#
_symmetry.space_group_name_H-M   'P 1'
#
loop_
_entity.id
_entity.type
_entity.pdbx_description
1 polymer ?
#
loop_
_entity_poly.entity_id
_entity_poly.type
_entity_poly.pdbx_seq_one_letter_code
_entity_poly.pdbx_strand_id
1 'polypeptide(L)'
;MNLHKNLISKAIIYSCFSFIAYHSHIAYAGADITCEPDFAMNSNEYQSCSNLPILYPANDNQTNMLLLLSDSGLATIAPLSADPNLWDAFYGSVPFEASSLPYVVSNKIPNQRKQLDSDDTFFDERCATLSSGKQIFISQVKKQKLIPENEKQILIQAREKVDQCNDKIELIAVDPNWSVTTRQYASYLNASILFYKANYVAATKIYTVLTTVEDAWLKETSQYMLIRTSLNAAYATGMNQYGDVNLDKINAPLIKAFLDHISTYLKAYPNGQYVASTRGFMRRGFWLAGRQDLLINEIVWQIQNPKSKFYNLTVNQLPAEVNRRIFESQNFDPKQLKDPFFLATYDLMYMRESSSDQYRPISWTQLNAQKPYFKDQQDLFQYLQATHLFFIQNKAKEALSYLPQESYTAKNYLQLSQIFLRGQILEKTGQKNTAEAYWGQLLAHAKDNYQKSLFETALSNHLNAKQDRSAFIGKTAKISQANLQRNFITQVADAKSLQAIIQSDKSTIDQKQAATFTLLSKSLIHQDYALFKQTYAYMPKNADQYQGYNSSNEQLKNKPEFAQFIWNGTTITPQLKCNRLETLITQLISSPKDPLLNVCLGEYIRSEQGYSLQQLTYAEKQHSSFSGQIFARGHVYKDIIKSSSKGDLQAYALYRAVQCYAPSGINDCNDDEVSSVTRKNWFDRIKKEYPNTSWAKSLKYYW
;
A
#
# COMPACT_ATOMS: atom_id res chain seq x y z
N MET A 1 25.77 36.43 7.36
CA MET A 1 27.20 36.75 7.52
C MET A 1 27.97 35.44 7.58
N ASN A 2 28.49 35.03 6.41
CA ASN A 2 29.66 34.20 6.13
C ASN A 2 30.17 33.06 7.05
N LEU A 3 30.47 31.96 6.34
CA LEU A 3 31.67 31.10 6.40
C LEU A 3 31.62 29.77 7.21
N HIS A 4 31.43 28.69 6.45
CA HIS A 4 32.42 27.64 6.14
C HIS A 4 33.28 26.95 7.22
N LYS A 5 33.43 25.63 6.96
CA LYS A 5 34.47 24.65 7.37
C LYS A 5 34.25 23.87 8.67
N ASN A 6 33.97 22.58 8.54
CA ASN A 6 35.05 21.58 8.69
C ASN A 6 34.67 20.22 8.07
N LEU A 7 35.61 19.73 7.28
CA LEU A 7 35.66 18.43 6.63
C LEU A 7 36.94 17.73 7.19
N ILE A 8 36.93 16.39 7.14
CA ILE A 8 38.07 15.45 7.19
C ILE A 8 38.47 14.87 8.57
N SER A 9 38.08 13.61 8.79
CA SER A 9 38.95 12.42 9.03
C SER A 9 38.12 11.37 9.78
N LYS A 10 37.98 10.10 9.37
CA LYS A 10 38.93 9.14 8.80
C LYS A 10 38.20 8.13 7.90
N ALA A 11 38.92 7.64 6.90
CA ALA A 11 38.54 6.52 6.05
C ALA A 11 39.53 5.35 6.22
N ILE A 12 39.08 4.15 5.82
CA ILE A 12 39.84 2.92 5.50
C ILE A 12 40.18 2.07 6.74
N ILE A 13 39.76 0.80 6.88
CA ILE A 13 40.21 -0.40 6.14
C ILE A 13 39.09 -1.48 6.02
N TYR A 14 39.15 -2.17 4.89
CA TYR A 14 38.29 -3.22 4.33
C TYR A 14 38.26 -4.59 5.06
N SER A 15 37.23 -5.35 4.67
CA SER A 15 37.20 -6.82 4.43
C SER A 15 37.15 -7.80 5.60
N CYS A 16 35.98 -8.43 5.77
CA CYS A 16 35.82 -9.89 5.67
C CYS A 16 34.37 -10.23 5.33
N PHE A 17 34.15 -10.57 4.06
CA PHE A 17 32.99 -11.34 3.61
C PHE A 17 33.17 -12.78 4.06
N SER A 18 32.13 -13.39 4.62
CA SER A 18 31.91 -14.84 4.57
C SER A 18 30.42 -15.15 4.62
N PHE A 19 29.96 -15.65 3.48
CA PHE A 19 28.72 -16.37 3.15
C PHE A 19 27.93 -16.98 4.33
N ILE A 20 26.60 -16.84 4.28
CA ILE A 20 25.62 -17.95 4.33
C ILE A 20 24.24 -17.46 3.80
N ALA A 21 23.74 -18.22 2.82
CA ALA A 21 22.36 -18.38 2.34
C ALA A 21 21.63 -17.21 1.61
N TYR A 22 21.72 -17.30 0.28
CA TYR A 22 20.79 -16.84 -0.77
C TYR A 22 19.36 -16.44 -0.33
N HIS A 23 19.09 -15.14 -0.24
CA HIS A 23 17.82 -14.54 -0.64
C HIS A 23 18.12 -13.40 -1.63
N SER A 24 17.41 -13.42 -2.75
CA SER A 24 17.56 -12.53 -3.90
C SER A 24 17.20 -11.08 -3.54
N HIS A 25 18.14 -10.34 -2.94
CA HIS A 25 18.03 -8.88 -2.89
C HIS A 25 18.70 -8.31 -4.13
N ILE A 26 17.92 -8.12 -5.19
CA ILE A 26 18.25 -7.08 -6.18
C ILE A 26 18.17 -5.77 -5.40
N ALA A 27 19.32 -5.18 -5.09
CA ALA A 27 19.39 -3.85 -4.51
C ALA A 27 18.96 -2.83 -5.57
N TYR A 28 17.66 -2.56 -5.64
CA TYR A 28 17.15 -1.40 -6.36
C TYR A 28 17.49 -0.16 -5.52
N ALA A 29 18.36 0.70 -6.04
CA ALA A 29 18.44 2.06 -5.58
C ALA A 29 17.07 2.71 -5.81
N GLY A 30 16.32 2.99 -4.75
CA GLY A 30 15.09 3.80 -4.75
C GLY A 30 14.14 3.52 -5.91
N ALA A 31 13.71 2.27 -6.09
CA ALA A 31 12.45 2.05 -6.79
C ALA A 31 11.34 2.34 -5.80
N ASP A 32 10.63 3.46 -5.97
CA ASP A 32 9.32 3.60 -5.35
C ASP A 32 8.52 2.38 -5.81
N ILE A 33 8.09 1.53 -4.86
CA ILE A 33 7.18 0.43 -5.17
C ILE A 33 5.85 1.11 -5.50
N THR A 34 5.65 1.43 -6.77
CA THR A 34 4.39 1.99 -7.26
C THR A 34 3.34 0.88 -7.22
N CYS A 35 2.39 1.03 -6.31
CA CYS A 35 1.31 0.10 -6.11
C CYS A 35 0.24 0.32 -7.19
N GLU A 36 0.17 -0.55 -8.19
CA GLU A 36 -0.86 -0.49 -9.25
C GLU A 36 -1.86 -1.65 -9.10
N PRO A 37 -3.16 -1.41 -9.34
CA PRO A 37 -4.16 -2.45 -9.26
C PRO A 37 -4.15 -3.38 -10.49
N ASP A 38 -4.43 -4.66 -10.22
CA ASP A 38 -4.75 -5.67 -11.22
C ASP A 38 -6.28 -5.79 -11.39
N PHE A 39 -6.73 -5.98 -12.63
CA PHE A 39 -8.15 -6.10 -13.00
C PHE A 39 -8.55 -7.53 -13.41
N ALA A 40 -7.67 -8.53 -13.33
CA ALA A 40 -7.99 -9.91 -13.71
C ALA A 40 -9.03 -10.59 -12.79
N MET A 41 -9.09 -10.19 -11.51
CA MET A 41 -10.12 -10.56 -10.51
C MET A 41 -10.38 -12.07 -10.33
N ASN A 42 -9.48 -12.94 -10.78
CA ASN A 42 -9.64 -14.41 -10.77
C ASN A 42 -8.41 -15.15 -10.19
N SER A 43 -7.46 -14.40 -9.61
CA SER A 43 -6.25 -14.93 -8.98
C SER A 43 -6.43 -15.11 -7.47
N ASN A 44 -5.71 -16.05 -6.88
CA ASN A 44 -5.49 -16.17 -5.43
C ASN A 44 -4.08 -15.74 -5.01
N GLU A 45 -3.30 -15.13 -5.90
CA GLU A 45 -2.02 -14.50 -5.54
C GLU A 45 -2.26 -13.32 -4.58
N TYR A 46 -1.43 -13.17 -3.56
CA TYR A 46 -1.52 -12.04 -2.64
C TYR A 46 -1.26 -10.71 -3.37
N GLN A 47 -2.21 -9.78 -3.32
CA GLN A 47 -2.10 -8.48 -3.97
C GLN A 47 -2.46 -7.34 -2.99
N SER A 48 -1.46 -6.69 -2.40
CA SER A 48 -1.68 -5.53 -1.51
C SER A 48 -2.34 -4.34 -2.22
N CYS A 49 -2.18 -4.27 -3.54
CA CYS A 49 -2.67 -3.19 -4.42
C CYS A 49 -4.05 -3.48 -5.02
N SER A 50 -4.58 -4.70 -4.90
CA SER A 50 -5.78 -5.11 -5.65
C SER A 50 -6.85 -5.72 -4.74
N ASN A 51 -7.13 -5.05 -3.63
CA ASN A 51 -8.11 -5.56 -2.66
C ASN A 51 -9.54 -5.32 -3.11
N LEU A 52 -10.40 -6.27 -2.75
CA LEU A 52 -11.81 -6.31 -3.12
C LEU A 52 -12.70 -6.22 -1.87
N PRO A 53 -13.90 -5.62 -1.98
CA PRO A 53 -14.88 -5.56 -0.91
C PRO A 53 -15.63 -6.90 -0.78
N ILE A 54 -14.91 -8.02 -0.80
CA ILE A 54 -15.40 -9.40 -0.61
C ILE A 54 -14.36 -10.17 0.20
N LEU A 55 -14.79 -11.18 0.94
CA LEU A 55 -13.89 -12.16 1.54
C LEU A 55 -13.17 -12.88 0.40
N TYR A 56 -11.84 -12.80 0.33
CA TYR A 56 -11.12 -13.29 -0.84
C TYR A 56 -9.70 -13.72 -0.48
N PRO A 57 -9.18 -14.84 -1.02
CA PRO A 57 -7.81 -15.26 -0.71
C PRO A 57 -6.75 -14.21 -1.05
N ALA A 58 -6.84 -13.58 -2.22
CA ALA A 58 -5.86 -12.59 -2.69
C ALA A 58 -5.84 -11.28 -1.87
N ASN A 59 -6.92 -10.96 -1.17
CA ASN A 59 -6.98 -9.77 -0.32
C ASN A 59 -5.96 -9.85 0.80
N ASP A 60 -5.46 -8.71 1.24
CA ASP A 60 -4.76 -8.56 2.50
C ASP A 60 -5.60 -9.05 3.68
N ASN A 61 -4.93 -9.61 4.69
CA ASN A 61 -5.58 -10.12 5.89
C ASN A 61 -6.41 -9.04 6.58
N GLN A 62 -5.93 -7.80 6.57
CA GLN A 62 -6.61 -6.66 7.17
C GLN A 62 -7.92 -6.35 6.46
N THR A 63 -7.95 -6.42 5.13
CA THR A 63 -9.20 -6.26 4.36
C THR A 63 -10.21 -7.33 4.74
N ASN A 64 -9.83 -8.62 4.69
CA ASN A 64 -10.75 -9.70 5.08
C ASN A 64 -11.26 -9.55 6.52
N MET A 65 -10.39 -9.20 7.47
CA MET A 65 -10.79 -8.95 8.87
C MET A 65 -11.78 -7.77 9.00
N LEU A 66 -11.56 -6.67 8.28
CA LEU A 66 -12.47 -5.51 8.31
C LEU A 66 -13.85 -5.86 7.78
N LEU A 67 -13.92 -6.65 6.70
CA LEU A 67 -15.19 -7.14 6.14
C LEU A 67 -15.92 -8.05 7.15
N LEU A 68 -15.21 -8.98 7.80
CA LEU A 68 -15.78 -9.85 8.85
C LEU A 68 -16.27 -9.04 10.07
N LEU A 69 -15.54 -8.01 10.50
CA LEU A 69 -15.95 -7.12 11.57
C LEU A 69 -17.19 -6.29 11.20
N SER A 70 -17.31 -5.89 9.93
CA SER A 70 -18.49 -5.18 9.43
C SER A 70 -19.72 -6.09 9.41
N ASP A 71 -19.57 -7.32 8.92
CA ASP A 71 -20.63 -8.34 8.91
C ASP A 71 -21.06 -8.73 10.33
N SER A 72 -20.14 -8.70 11.30
CA SER A 72 -20.42 -8.89 12.73
C SER A 72 -21.09 -7.67 13.39
N GLY A 73 -21.32 -6.59 12.64
CA GLY A 73 -21.96 -5.36 13.13
C GLY A 73 -21.07 -4.48 14.01
N LEU A 74 -19.75 -4.69 14.00
CA LEU A 74 -18.78 -3.94 14.81
C LEU A 74 -18.18 -2.74 14.06
N ALA A 75 -18.09 -2.83 12.73
CA ALA A 75 -17.47 -1.82 11.87
C ALA A 75 -18.44 -1.27 10.82
N THR A 76 -18.30 0.03 10.54
CA THR A 76 -18.89 0.69 9.36
C THR A 76 -17.75 1.02 8.41
N ILE A 77 -17.87 0.60 7.15
CA ILE A 77 -16.89 0.88 6.10
C ILE A 77 -17.52 1.89 5.15
N ALA A 78 -16.98 3.11 5.10
CA ALA A 78 -17.41 4.09 4.11
C ALA A 78 -16.79 3.77 2.72
N PRO A 79 -17.42 4.20 1.62
CA PRO A 79 -16.84 4.06 0.29
C PRO A 79 -15.51 4.80 0.16
N LEU A 80 -14.50 4.15 -0.42
CA LEU A 80 -13.26 4.80 -0.81
C LEU A 80 -13.50 5.75 -1.98
N SER A 81 -12.83 6.90 -1.93
CA SER A 81 -12.79 7.85 -3.04
C SER A 81 -11.96 7.27 -4.18
N ALA A 82 -12.53 7.26 -5.38
CA ALA A 82 -11.80 6.96 -6.60
C ALA A 82 -10.94 8.15 -7.03
N ASP A 83 -9.92 7.90 -7.85
CA ASP A 83 -9.12 8.96 -8.45
C ASP A 83 -10.00 9.87 -9.34
N PRO A 84 -9.92 11.20 -9.15
CA PRO A 84 -10.89 12.11 -9.75
C PRO A 84 -10.64 12.43 -11.23
N ASN A 85 -9.40 12.30 -11.72
CA ASN A 85 -9.04 12.68 -13.09
C ASN A 85 -8.71 11.44 -13.93
N LEU A 86 -9.15 11.42 -15.19
CA LEU A 86 -9.04 10.23 -16.03
C LEU A 86 -7.60 9.80 -16.31
N TRP A 87 -6.68 10.74 -16.53
CA TRP A 87 -5.34 10.44 -17.03
C TRP A 87 -4.44 9.74 -16.00
N ASP A 88 -4.58 10.11 -14.74
CA ASP A 88 -3.84 9.60 -13.59
C ASP A 88 -4.71 8.72 -12.67
N ALA A 89 -5.91 8.32 -13.12
CA ALA A 89 -6.74 7.39 -12.37
C ALA A 89 -6.18 5.96 -12.41
N PHE A 90 -5.30 5.63 -11.46
CA PHE A 90 -4.83 4.27 -11.24
C PHE A 90 -5.86 3.50 -10.42
N TYR A 91 -6.45 4.14 -9.41
CA TYR A 91 -7.44 3.54 -8.52
C TYR A 91 -8.87 4.02 -8.78
N GLY A 92 -9.78 3.05 -8.74
CA GLY A 92 -11.22 3.28 -8.61
C GLY A 92 -11.63 3.13 -7.14
N SER A 93 -12.92 2.96 -6.90
CA SER A 93 -13.36 2.48 -5.59
C SER A 93 -13.16 0.97 -5.44
N VAL A 94 -13.04 0.23 -6.55
CA VAL A 94 -12.62 -1.18 -6.59
C VAL A 94 -11.83 -1.46 -7.88
N PRO A 95 -10.69 -2.16 -7.82
CA PRO A 95 -9.98 -2.59 -6.60
C PRO A 95 -9.34 -1.40 -5.88
N PHE A 96 -8.90 -1.63 -4.64
CA PHE A 96 -8.25 -0.61 -3.79
C PHE A 96 -6.99 -1.15 -3.10
N GLU A 97 -6.11 -0.23 -2.69
CA GLU A 97 -4.96 -0.58 -1.85
C GLU A 97 -5.41 -0.94 -0.42
N ALA A 98 -4.84 -2.00 0.16
CA ALA A 98 -5.15 -2.45 1.52
C ALA A 98 -4.96 -1.33 2.57
N SER A 99 -3.92 -0.52 2.42
CA SER A 99 -3.55 0.55 3.36
C SER A 99 -4.58 1.69 3.41
N SER A 100 -5.39 1.85 2.36
CA SER A 100 -6.42 2.89 2.28
C SER A 100 -7.66 2.57 3.11
N LEU A 101 -8.00 1.28 3.26
CA LEU A 101 -9.27 0.88 3.88
C LEU A 101 -9.40 1.30 5.36
N PRO A 102 -8.40 1.15 6.25
CA PRO A 102 -8.50 1.58 7.64
C PRO A 102 -8.88 3.05 7.85
N TYR A 103 -8.58 3.95 6.90
CA TYR A 103 -8.92 5.37 7.00
C TYR A 103 -10.41 5.67 6.81
N VAL A 104 -11.14 4.78 6.15
CA VAL A 104 -12.59 4.90 5.92
C VAL A 104 -13.42 3.99 6.82
N VAL A 105 -12.78 3.27 7.74
CA VAL A 105 -13.45 2.42 8.73
C VAL A 105 -13.66 3.15 10.05
N SER A 106 -14.86 3.01 10.60
CA SER A 106 -15.20 3.51 11.93
C SER A 106 -15.90 2.45 12.79
N ASN A 107 -15.81 2.63 14.11
CA ASN A 107 -16.55 1.85 15.09
C ASN A 107 -18.06 2.06 14.90
N LYS A 108 -18.80 0.99 14.61
CA LYS A 108 -20.28 1.01 14.66
C LYS A 108 -20.79 0.97 16.09
N ILE A 109 -20.05 0.26 16.96
CA ILE A 109 -20.29 0.23 18.40
C ILE A 109 -19.20 1.07 19.09
N PRO A 110 -19.59 2.12 19.85
CA PRO A 110 -18.62 3.00 20.51
C PRO A 110 -17.70 2.23 21.46
N ASN A 111 -16.42 2.55 21.38
CA ASN A 111 -15.41 2.08 22.32
C ASN A 111 -15.71 2.67 23.72
N GLN A 112 -15.74 1.84 24.78
CA GLN A 112 -16.02 2.31 26.15
C GLN A 112 -14.79 2.94 26.82
N ARG A 113 -13.60 2.79 26.23
CA ARG A 113 -12.43 3.57 26.64
C ARG A 113 -12.65 5.01 26.20
N LYS A 114 -12.62 5.93 27.16
CA LYS A 114 -12.64 7.37 26.88
C LYS A 114 -11.48 7.71 25.94
N GLN A 115 -11.79 8.07 24.70
CA GLN A 115 -10.83 8.63 23.78
C GLN A 115 -10.44 10.02 24.27
N LEU A 116 -9.15 10.30 24.26
CA LEU A 116 -8.61 11.61 24.63
C LEU A 116 -7.98 12.13 23.36
N ASP A 117 -8.51 13.23 22.83
CA ASP A 117 -8.04 13.83 21.59
C ASP A 117 -6.56 14.21 21.72
N SER A 118 -5.76 13.81 20.74
CA SER A 118 -4.37 14.20 20.63
C SER A 118 -3.98 14.15 19.16
N ASP A 119 -3.53 15.29 18.66
CA ASP A 119 -3.02 15.45 17.29
C ASP A 119 -1.54 15.04 17.17
N ASP A 120 -0.93 14.61 18.27
CA ASP A 120 0.50 14.33 18.36
C ASP A 120 0.80 12.88 17.94
N THR A 121 1.83 12.72 17.12
CA THR A 121 2.42 11.41 16.82
C THR A 121 3.43 11.07 17.92
N PHE A 122 3.19 10.00 18.67
CA PHE A 122 4.06 9.58 19.77
C PHE A 122 4.94 8.40 19.37
N PHE A 123 6.26 8.55 19.45
CA PHE A 123 7.23 7.46 19.26
C PHE A 123 7.49 6.67 20.54
N ASP A 124 7.26 7.26 21.71
CA ASP A 124 7.25 6.58 23.02
C ASP A 124 5.82 6.58 23.58
N GLU A 125 5.18 5.40 23.58
CA GLU A 125 3.79 5.21 24.00
C GLU A 125 3.54 5.66 25.45
N ARG A 126 4.57 5.67 26.30
CA ARG A 126 4.50 6.18 27.67
C ARG A 126 4.04 7.64 27.71
N CYS A 127 4.45 8.40 26.70
CA CYS A 127 4.23 9.84 26.57
C CYS A 127 2.87 10.19 25.96
N ALA A 128 2.15 9.20 25.39
CA ALA A 128 0.88 9.40 24.69
C ALA A 128 -0.24 10.00 25.55
N THR A 129 -0.10 9.98 26.88
CA THR A 129 -1.09 10.57 27.80
C THR A 129 -0.57 11.82 28.52
N LEU A 130 0.53 12.42 28.06
CA LEU A 130 1.15 13.55 28.76
C LEU A 130 0.22 14.76 28.79
N SER A 131 -0.33 15.15 27.63
CA SER A 131 -1.27 16.28 27.50
C SER A 131 -2.63 15.97 28.16
N SER A 132 -3.23 14.82 27.85
CA SER A 132 -4.54 14.47 28.41
C SER A 132 -4.50 14.23 29.92
N GLY A 133 -3.41 13.64 30.44
CA GLY A 133 -3.18 13.49 31.87
C GLY A 133 -2.99 14.82 32.60
N LYS A 134 -2.45 15.86 31.93
CA LYS A 134 -2.35 17.23 32.45
C LYS A 134 -3.72 17.83 32.68
N GLN A 135 -4.58 17.77 31.66
CA GLN A 135 -5.93 18.32 31.74
C GLN A 135 -6.76 17.65 32.84
N ILE A 136 -6.69 16.32 32.95
CA ILE A 136 -7.40 15.57 34.01
C ILE A 136 -6.87 15.96 35.39
N PHE A 137 -5.56 16.01 35.60
CA PHE A 137 -4.98 16.40 36.89
C PHE A 137 -5.41 17.80 37.32
N ILE A 138 -5.28 18.79 36.42
CA ILE A 138 -5.68 20.18 36.70
C ILE A 138 -7.18 20.27 37.02
N SER A 139 -8.02 19.55 36.27
CA SER A 139 -9.47 19.50 36.55
C SER A 139 -9.77 18.97 37.95
N GLN A 140 -9.03 17.93 38.39
CA GLN A 140 -9.23 17.31 39.70
C GLN A 140 -8.75 18.23 40.84
N VAL A 141 -7.58 18.87 40.69
CA VAL A 141 -7.09 19.86 41.67
C VAL A 141 -8.08 21.01 41.83
N LYS A 142 -8.65 21.53 40.73
CA LYS A 142 -9.64 22.61 40.78
C LYS A 142 -10.91 22.20 41.55
N LYS A 143 -11.38 20.96 41.35
CA LYS A 143 -12.59 20.41 41.96
C LYS A 143 -12.43 19.99 43.42
N GLN A 144 -11.20 19.68 43.86
CA GLN A 144 -10.96 19.19 45.21
C GLN A 144 -11.18 20.31 46.25
N LYS A 145 -12.11 20.08 47.18
CA LYS A 145 -12.51 21.03 48.22
C LYS A 145 -11.54 21.07 49.40
N LEU A 146 -10.80 19.98 49.61
CA LEU A 146 -9.84 19.86 50.72
C LEU A 146 -8.46 20.47 50.41
N ILE A 147 -8.29 21.07 49.23
CA ILE A 147 -7.08 21.80 48.83
C ILE A 147 -7.38 23.30 48.91
N PRO A 148 -6.68 24.08 49.75
CA PRO A 148 -6.76 25.54 49.77
C PRO A 148 -6.43 26.18 48.41
N GLU A 149 -7.05 27.33 48.09
CA GLU A 149 -6.93 27.93 46.75
C GLU A 149 -5.47 28.32 46.39
N ASN A 150 -4.71 28.84 47.36
CA ASN A 150 -3.27 29.11 47.18
C ASN A 150 -2.48 27.84 46.85
N GLU A 151 -2.79 26.71 47.50
CA GLU A 151 -2.14 25.42 47.26
C GLU A 151 -2.57 24.80 45.91
N LYS A 152 -3.81 25.03 45.45
CA LYS A 152 -4.25 24.63 44.10
C LYS A 152 -3.39 25.26 43.03
N GLN A 153 -3.11 26.57 43.15
CA GLN A 153 -2.31 27.27 42.15
C GLN A 153 -0.87 26.71 42.10
N ILE A 154 -0.29 26.33 43.24
CA ILE A 154 1.02 25.67 43.30
C ILE A 154 1.00 24.35 42.51
N LEU A 155 0.02 23.48 42.76
CA LEU A 155 -0.09 22.19 42.08
C LEU A 155 -0.33 22.34 40.57
N ILE A 156 -1.15 23.31 40.16
CA ILE A 156 -1.43 23.59 38.76
C ILE A 156 -0.15 24.06 38.06
N GLN A 157 0.54 25.06 38.62
CA GLN A 157 1.80 25.57 38.05
C GLN A 157 2.88 24.48 37.99
N ALA A 158 2.95 23.60 38.99
CA ALA A 158 3.86 22.47 38.96
C ALA A 158 3.51 21.49 37.82
N ARG A 159 2.22 21.19 37.59
CA ARG A 159 1.81 20.30 36.49
C ARG A 159 2.05 20.92 35.11
N GLU A 160 1.89 22.23 34.98
CA GLU A 160 2.14 22.99 33.75
C GLU A 160 3.59 22.84 33.27
N LYS A 161 4.55 22.73 34.20
CA LYS A 161 5.98 22.50 33.90
C LYS A 161 6.32 21.09 33.41
N VAL A 162 5.37 20.14 33.47
CA VAL A 162 5.57 18.75 33.02
C VAL A 162 5.00 18.64 31.59
N ASP A 163 5.74 19.18 30.62
CA ASP A 163 5.34 19.35 29.22
C ASP A 163 6.08 18.42 28.26
N GLN A 164 7.14 17.75 28.73
CA GLN A 164 7.92 16.79 27.95
C GLN A 164 8.04 15.45 28.66
N CYS A 165 8.48 14.43 27.92
CA CYS A 165 8.66 13.07 28.40
C CYS A 165 10.17 12.74 28.39
N ASN A 166 10.91 13.34 29.32
CA ASN A 166 12.36 13.17 29.42
C ASN A 166 12.84 13.29 30.88
N ASP A 167 14.15 13.14 31.05
CA ASP A 167 14.87 13.11 32.32
C ASP A 167 15.10 14.50 32.96
N LYS A 168 14.72 15.60 32.30
CA LYS A 168 15.01 16.97 32.77
C LYS A 168 13.97 17.56 33.72
N ILE A 169 12.87 16.84 33.97
CA ILE A 169 11.78 17.34 34.81
C ILE A 169 12.15 17.20 36.29
N GLU A 170 12.15 18.30 37.04
CA GLU A 170 12.44 18.30 38.47
C GLU A 170 11.29 17.75 39.30
N LEU A 171 11.61 17.05 40.39
CA LEU A 171 10.62 16.66 41.39
C LEU A 171 10.18 17.89 42.20
N ILE A 172 8.92 17.89 42.60
CA ILE A 172 8.34 18.91 43.47
C ILE A 172 8.79 18.66 44.90
N ALA A 173 9.40 19.68 45.51
CA ALA A 173 9.65 19.70 46.95
C ALA A 173 8.31 19.80 47.70
N VAL A 174 7.97 18.77 48.47
CA VAL A 174 6.72 18.73 49.24
C VAL A 174 6.92 19.48 50.55
N ASP A 175 6.19 20.59 50.73
CA ASP A 175 6.21 21.36 51.99
C ASP A 175 5.41 20.62 53.09
N PRO A 176 6.02 20.31 54.24
CA PRO A 176 5.31 19.72 55.38
C PRO A 176 4.12 20.56 55.88
N ASN A 177 4.13 21.87 55.66
CA ASN A 177 3.08 22.79 56.11
C ASN A 177 1.84 22.81 55.20
N TRP A 178 1.92 22.24 53.98
CA TRP A 178 0.74 22.15 53.11
C TRP A 178 -0.34 21.25 53.71
N SER A 179 -1.59 21.43 53.29
CA SER A 179 -2.65 20.49 53.67
C SER A 179 -2.31 19.05 53.27
N VAL A 180 -2.82 18.07 54.05
CA VAL A 180 -2.57 16.64 53.81
C VAL A 180 -2.91 16.27 52.36
N THR A 181 -4.06 16.73 51.87
CA THR A 181 -4.53 16.49 50.50
C THR A 181 -3.58 17.08 49.46
N THR A 182 -3.08 18.31 49.67
CA THR A 182 -2.08 18.90 48.77
C THR A 182 -0.80 18.10 48.72
N ARG A 183 -0.29 17.64 49.86
CA ARG A 183 0.92 16.78 49.89
C ARG A 183 0.72 15.46 49.13
N GLN A 184 -0.48 14.89 49.20
CA GLN A 184 -0.84 13.69 48.44
C GLN A 184 -0.89 13.95 46.92
N TYR A 185 -1.50 15.06 46.49
CA TYR A 185 -1.51 15.45 45.07
C TYR A 185 -0.11 15.79 44.53
N ALA A 186 0.73 16.46 45.34
CA ALA A 186 2.13 16.70 45.00
C ALA A 186 2.90 15.38 44.85
N SER A 187 2.65 14.42 45.74
CA SER A 187 3.25 13.07 45.66
C SER A 187 2.81 12.33 44.40
N TYR A 188 1.53 12.43 44.01
CA TYR A 188 1.03 11.87 42.74
C TYR A 188 1.75 12.48 41.53
N LEU A 189 1.98 13.80 41.55
CA LEU A 189 2.69 14.48 40.48
C LEU A 189 4.16 14.05 40.43
N ASN A 190 4.83 13.89 41.57
CA ASN A 190 6.18 13.31 41.64
C ASN A 190 6.25 11.88 41.09
N ALA A 191 5.27 11.03 41.41
CA ALA A 191 5.19 9.68 40.84
C ALA A 191 5.01 9.72 39.31
N SER A 192 4.19 10.66 38.81
CA SER A 192 3.96 10.85 37.38
C SER A 192 5.21 11.36 36.67
N ILE A 193 5.94 12.29 37.28
CA ILE A 193 7.24 12.75 36.79
C ILE A 193 8.20 11.57 36.70
N LEU A 194 8.34 10.76 37.76
CA LEU A 194 9.21 9.58 37.75
C LEU A 194 8.81 8.56 36.67
N PHE A 195 7.51 8.36 36.44
CA PHE A 195 7.02 7.56 35.32
C PHE A 195 7.49 8.13 33.97
N TYR A 196 7.37 9.44 33.72
CA TYR A 196 7.87 10.10 32.50
C TYR A 196 9.40 10.21 32.42
N LYS A 197 10.13 10.00 33.53
CA LYS A 197 11.59 9.82 33.56
C LYS A 197 12.05 8.36 33.39
N ALA A 198 11.10 7.44 33.17
CA ALA A 198 11.33 5.99 33.10
C ALA A 198 11.89 5.38 34.39
N ASN A 199 11.76 6.07 35.53
CA ASN A 199 12.09 5.55 36.84
C ASN A 199 10.88 4.83 37.45
N TYR A 200 10.56 3.67 36.86
CA TYR A 200 9.37 2.90 37.22
C TYR A 200 9.42 2.38 38.66
N VAL A 201 10.60 2.04 39.18
CA VAL A 201 10.75 1.54 40.57
C VAL A 201 10.32 2.59 41.59
N ALA A 202 10.79 3.84 41.44
CA ALA A 202 10.42 4.92 42.35
C ALA A 202 8.95 5.33 42.17
N ALA A 203 8.46 5.40 40.92
CA ALA A 203 7.06 5.69 40.63
C ALA A 203 6.12 4.66 41.28
N THR A 204 6.42 3.36 41.15
CA THR A 204 5.63 2.27 41.75
C THR A 204 5.53 2.40 43.27
N LYS A 205 6.63 2.73 43.96
CA LYS A 205 6.61 2.91 45.43
C LYS A 205 5.63 4.01 45.85
N ILE A 206 5.68 5.16 45.19
CA ILE A 206 4.81 6.30 45.54
C ILE A 206 3.35 5.98 45.16
N TYR A 207 3.08 5.45 43.97
CA TYR A 207 1.72 5.09 43.58
C TYR A 207 1.12 4.04 44.51
N THR A 208 1.90 3.05 44.97
CA THR A 208 1.44 2.04 45.93
C THR A 208 0.93 2.67 47.21
N VAL A 209 1.67 3.61 47.80
CA VAL A 209 1.23 4.35 49.00
C VAL A 209 -0.03 5.16 48.70
N LEU A 210 -0.11 5.81 47.54
CA LEU A 210 -1.29 6.58 47.15
C LEU A 210 -2.54 5.72 46.93
N THR A 211 -2.42 4.40 46.78
CA THR A 211 -3.59 3.51 46.71
C THR A 211 -4.29 3.30 48.05
N THR A 212 -3.72 3.79 49.16
CA THR A 212 -4.29 3.63 50.51
C THR A 212 -4.83 4.93 51.10
N VAL A 213 -4.80 6.04 50.35
CA VAL A 213 -5.33 7.33 50.82
C VAL A 213 -6.85 7.39 50.70
N GLU A 214 -7.47 8.33 51.42
CA GLU A 214 -8.93 8.52 51.46
C GLU A 214 -9.47 9.23 50.20
N ASP A 215 -8.65 10.04 49.52
CA ASP A 215 -9.06 10.70 48.29
C ASP A 215 -9.37 9.68 47.19
N ALA A 216 -10.65 9.58 46.81
CA ALA A 216 -11.13 8.56 45.88
C ALA A 216 -10.46 8.63 44.50
N TRP A 217 -10.17 9.84 44.01
CA TRP A 217 -9.54 10.02 42.69
C TRP A 217 -8.08 9.57 42.73
N LEU A 218 -7.32 9.99 43.74
CA LEU A 218 -5.93 9.57 43.93
C LEU A 218 -5.84 8.06 44.12
N LYS A 219 -6.74 7.48 44.92
CA LYS A 219 -6.78 6.04 45.21
C LYS A 219 -6.96 5.21 43.94
N GLU A 220 -8.00 5.49 43.16
CA GLU A 220 -8.30 4.77 41.93
C GLU A 220 -7.25 5.03 40.84
N THR A 221 -6.88 6.30 40.62
CA THR A 221 -5.96 6.68 39.56
C THR A 221 -4.56 6.13 39.82
N SER A 222 -4.11 6.08 41.08
CA SER A 222 -2.82 5.47 41.43
C SER A 222 -2.82 3.96 41.19
N GLN A 223 -3.93 3.25 41.47
CA GLN A 223 -4.08 1.84 41.09
C GLN A 223 -3.99 1.65 39.57
N TYR A 224 -4.63 2.52 38.79
CA TYR A 224 -4.50 2.50 37.33
C TYR A 224 -3.07 2.82 36.86
N MET A 225 -2.37 3.74 37.51
CA MET A 225 -0.99 4.06 37.18
C MET A 225 -0.01 2.94 37.53
N LEU A 226 -0.28 2.09 38.52
CA LEU A 226 0.52 0.89 38.78
C LEU A 226 0.49 -0.09 37.59
N ILE A 227 -0.66 -0.24 36.92
CA ILE A 227 -0.78 -1.03 35.69
C ILE A 227 0.14 -0.46 34.60
N ARG A 228 0.08 0.84 34.36
CA ARG A 228 0.91 1.48 33.33
C ARG A 228 2.40 1.43 33.66
N THR A 229 2.75 1.63 34.92
CA THR A 229 4.14 1.63 35.39
C THR A 229 4.76 0.24 35.26
N SER A 230 4.05 -0.81 35.68
CA SER A 230 4.50 -2.20 35.54
C SER A 230 4.58 -2.66 34.09
N LEU A 231 3.64 -2.26 33.22
CA LEU A 231 3.72 -2.51 31.77
C LEU A 231 5.01 -1.94 31.18
N ASN A 232 5.28 -0.66 31.43
CA ASN A 232 6.44 0.02 30.85
C ASN A 232 7.76 -0.53 31.42
N ALA A 233 7.77 -0.91 32.71
CA ALA A 233 8.91 -1.60 33.31
C ALA A 233 9.19 -2.94 32.62
N ALA A 234 8.15 -3.74 32.35
CA ALA A 234 8.31 -5.00 31.63
C ALA A 234 8.75 -4.78 30.19
N TYR A 235 8.11 -3.85 29.47
CA TYR A 235 8.41 -3.54 28.07
C TYR A 235 9.87 -3.11 27.88
N ALA A 236 10.39 -2.26 28.76
CA ALA A 236 11.77 -1.78 28.72
C ALA A 236 12.82 -2.89 28.80
N THR A 237 12.49 -4.06 29.37
CA THR A 237 13.44 -5.19 29.45
C THR A 237 13.67 -5.89 28.11
N GLY A 238 12.72 -5.79 27.17
CA GLY A 238 12.81 -6.43 25.86
C GLY A 238 13.14 -5.48 24.71
N MET A 239 13.15 -4.15 24.94
CA MET A 239 13.38 -3.16 23.89
C MET A 239 14.86 -3.07 23.51
N ASN A 240 15.17 -3.11 22.22
CA ASN A 240 16.53 -2.96 21.70
C ASN A 240 16.84 -1.48 21.34
N GLN A 241 18.08 -1.21 20.93
CA GLN A 241 18.54 0.15 20.58
C GLN A 241 17.86 0.77 19.34
N TYR A 242 17.15 -0.03 18.53
CA TYR A 242 16.44 0.39 17.33
C TYR A 242 14.92 0.53 17.54
N GLY A 243 14.44 0.23 18.75
CA GLY A 243 13.03 0.32 19.13
C GLY A 243 12.21 -0.96 18.93
N ASP A 244 12.83 -2.06 18.47
CA ASP A 244 12.14 -3.35 18.39
C ASP A 244 12.07 -4.05 19.75
N VAL A 245 11.01 -4.81 19.95
CA VAL A 245 10.80 -5.59 21.17
C VAL A 245 11.13 -7.04 20.90
N ASN A 246 12.12 -7.56 21.62
CA ASN A 246 12.41 -8.98 21.68
C ASN A 246 11.63 -9.60 22.85
N LEU A 247 10.65 -10.46 22.53
CA LEU A 247 9.78 -11.10 23.52
C LEU A 247 10.54 -12.05 24.45
N ASP A 248 11.60 -12.72 23.98
CA ASP A 248 12.39 -13.66 24.77
C ASP A 248 13.21 -12.97 25.88
N LYS A 249 13.39 -11.65 25.76
CA LYS A 249 14.10 -10.82 26.75
C LYS A 249 13.17 -10.16 27.77
N ILE A 250 11.85 -10.30 27.59
CA ILE A 250 10.88 -9.70 28.51
C ILE A 250 10.92 -10.41 29.87
N ASN A 251 11.07 -9.65 30.94
CA ASN A 251 11.10 -10.16 32.31
C ASN A 251 9.71 -10.68 32.75
N ALA A 252 9.58 -12.01 32.82
CA ALA A 252 8.32 -12.69 33.16
C ALA A 252 7.72 -12.29 34.54
N PRO A 253 8.51 -12.17 35.64
CA PRO A 253 8.01 -11.60 36.90
C PRO A 253 7.34 -10.23 36.77
N LEU A 254 7.87 -9.32 35.94
CA LEU A 254 7.26 -8.00 35.72
C LEU A 254 5.94 -8.09 34.95
N ILE A 255 5.84 -9.01 33.98
CA ILE A 255 4.57 -9.29 33.28
C ILE A 255 3.52 -9.85 34.23
N LYS A 256 3.91 -10.76 35.13
CA LYS A 256 3.01 -11.26 36.18
C LYS A 256 2.51 -10.12 37.07
N ALA A 257 3.41 -9.27 37.57
CA ALA A 257 3.03 -8.11 38.38
C ALA A 257 2.07 -7.17 37.64
N PHE A 258 2.30 -6.93 36.34
CA PHE A 258 1.41 -6.16 35.49
C PHE A 258 0.00 -6.76 35.38
N LEU A 259 -0.11 -8.07 35.11
CA LEU A 259 -1.40 -8.77 35.03
C LEU A 259 -2.12 -8.83 36.40
N ASP A 260 -1.37 -8.95 37.49
CA ASP A 260 -1.90 -8.91 38.86
C ASP A 260 -2.48 -7.52 39.19
N HIS A 261 -1.84 -6.43 38.76
CA HIS A 261 -2.37 -5.07 38.90
C HIS A 261 -3.67 -4.87 38.10
N ILE A 262 -3.76 -5.41 36.88
CA ILE A 262 -5.01 -5.38 36.10
C ILE A 262 -6.14 -6.07 36.87
N SER A 263 -5.89 -7.28 37.39
CA SER A 263 -6.87 -8.07 38.12
C SER A 263 -7.31 -7.37 39.41
N THR A 264 -6.36 -6.77 40.13
CA THR A 264 -6.61 -5.99 41.35
C THR A 264 -7.51 -4.78 41.06
N TYR A 265 -7.21 -4.01 40.02
CA TYR A 265 -8.02 -2.86 39.63
C TYR A 265 -9.44 -3.27 39.24
N LEU A 266 -9.61 -4.28 38.38
CA LEU A 266 -10.94 -4.71 37.93
C LEU A 266 -11.81 -5.26 39.06
N LYS A 267 -11.19 -5.87 40.08
CA LYS A 267 -11.90 -6.34 41.28
C LYS A 267 -12.30 -5.18 42.19
N ALA A 268 -11.41 -4.23 42.43
CA ALA A 268 -11.65 -3.10 43.33
C ALA A 268 -12.58 -2.04 42.72
N TYR A 269 -12.48 -1.83 41.40
CA TYR A 269 -13.20 -0.79 40.67
C TYR A 269 -13.95 -1.37 39.45
N PRO A 270 -14.93 -2.27 39.65
CA PRO A 270 -15.65 -2.89 38.53
C PRO A 270 -16.44 -1.86 37.70
N ASN A 271 -16.75 -0.69 38.26
CA ASN A 271 -17.40 0.44 37.57
C ASN A 271 -16.49 1.69 37.54
N GLY A 272 -15.18 1.49 37.70
CA GLY A 272 -14.19 2.57 37.72
C GLY A 272 -14.08 3.33 36.41
N GLN A 273 -13.44 4.49 36.47
CA GLN A 273 -13.21 5.37 35.32
C GLN A 273 -12.38 4.71 34.22
N TYR A 274 -11.49 3.76 34.57
CA TYR A 274 -10.52 3.18 33.65
C TYR A 274 -10.82 1.73 33.24
N VAL A 275 -11.99 1.17 33.57
CA VAL A 275 -12.30 -0.26 33.38
C VAL A 275 -12.08 -0.79 31.96
N ALA A 276 -12.52 -0.06 30.94
CA ALA A 276 -12.33 -0.45 29.54
C ALA A 276 -10.85 -0.41 29.12
N SER A 277 -10.11 0.61 29.57
CA SER A 277 -8.67 0.72 29.32
C SER A 277 -7.89 -0.39 30.04
N THR A 278 -8.21 -0.64 31.31
CA THR A 278 -7.61 -1.70 32.12
C THR A 278 -7.85 -3.08 31.49
N ARG A 279 -9.05 -3.36 30.98
CA ARG A 279 -9.30 -4.60 30.24
C ARG A 279 -8.46 -4.66 28.96
N GLY A 280 -8.40 -3.58 28.19
CA GLY A 280 -7.62 -3.51 26.95
C GLY A 280 -6.13 -3.83 27.14
N PHE A 281 -5.56 -3.46 28.29
CA PHE A 281 -4.18 -3.79 28.65
C PHE A 281 -3.89 -5.30 28.73
N MET A 282 -4.91 -6.16 28.90
CA MET A 282 -4.72 -7.62 28.87
C MET A 282 -4.13 -8.09 27.53
N ARG A 283 -4.57 -7.53 26.39
CA ARG A 283 -4.03 -7.91 25.07
C ARG A 283 -2.52 -7.66 24.99
N ARG A 284 -2.08 -6.48 25.44
CA ARG A 284 -0.64 -6.15 25.49
C ARG A 284 0.10 -7.11 26.43
N GLY A 285 -0.46 -7.44 27.58
CA GLY A 285 0.13 -8.39 28.53
C GLY A 285 0.29 -9.79 27.97
N PHE A 286 -0.73 -10.32 27.31
CA PHE A 286 -0.69 -11.65 26.69
C PHE A 286 0.27 -11.71 25.52
N TRP A 287 0.35 -10.66 24.70
CA TRP A 287 1.37 -10.54 23.65
C TRP A 287 2.79 -10.56 24.24
N LEU A 288 3.07 -9.73 25.24
CA LEU A 288 4.39 -9.67 25.89
C LEU A 288 4.75 -10.97 26.62
N ALA A 289 3.75 -11.72 27.11
CA ALA A 289 3.92 -13.01 27.74
C ALA A 289 4.12 -14.18 26.74
N GLY A 290 4.05 -13.92 25.42
CA GLY A 290 4.03 -14.98 24.41
C GLY A 290 2.82 -15.90 24.46
N ARG A 291 1.72 -15.48 25.12
CA ARG A 291 0.50 -16.27 25.31
C ARG A 291 -0.51 -15.99 24.22
N GLN A 292 -0.24 -16.53 23.02
CA GLN A 292 -1.13 -16.39 21.85
C GLN A 292 -2.56 -16.83 22.15
N ASP A 293 -2.74 -17.93 22.88
CA ASP A 293 -4.04 -18.47 23.27
C ASP A 293 -4.88 -17.44 24.06
N LEU A 294 -4.28 -16.78 25.05
CA LEU A 294 -4.94 -15.77 25.87
C LEU A 294 -5.20 -14.47 25.09
N LEU A 295 -4.29 -14.09 24.19
CA LEU A 295 -4.47 -12.94 23.31
C LEU A 295 -5.66 -13.13 22.38
N ILE A 296 -5.74 -14.29 21.71
CA ILE A 296 -6.88 -14.65 20.85
C ILE A 296 -8.17 -14.63 21.67
N ASN A 297 -8.19 -15.29 22.83
CA ASN A 297 -9.37 -15.36 23.69
C ASN A 297 -9.86 -13.97 24.12
N GLU A 298 -8.96 -13.03 24.43
CA GLU A 298 -9.36 -11.66 24.77
C GLU A 298 -9.96 -10.94 23.57
N ILE A 299 -9.39 -11.07 22.36
CA ILE A 299 -9.95 -10.44 21.16
C ILE A 299 -11.33 -11.03 20.83
N VAL A 300 -11.47 -12.35 20.87
CA VAL A 300 -12.75 -13.05 20.67
C VAL A 300 -13.78 -12.60 21.70
N TRP A 301 -13.40 -12.50 22.98
CA TRP A 301 -14.29 -12.00 24.02
C TRP A 301 -14.78 -10.59 23.72
N GLN A 302 -13.89 -9.69 23.26
CA GLN A 302 -14.26 -8.32 22.90
C GLN A 302 -15.23 -8.27 21.70
N ILE A 303 -15.01 -9.10 20.67
CA ILE A 303 -15.89 -9.22 19.49
C ILE A 303 -17.28 -9.70 19.91
N GLN A 304 -17.36 -10.68 20.82
CA GLN A 304 -18.61 -11.30 21.27
C GLN A 304 -19.36 -10.48 22.35
N ASN A 305 -18.69 -9.53 23.01
CA ASN A 305 -19.26 -8.75 24.12
C ASN A 305 -19.25 -7.24 23.85
N PRO A 306 -19.74 -6.75 22.69
CA PRO A 306 -19.56 -5.35 22.31
C PRO A 306 -20.40 -4.36 23.14
N LYS A 307 -21.43 -4.85 23.84
CA LYS A 307 -22.26 -4.04 24.76
C LYS A 307 -21.70 -3.97 26.18
N SER A 308 -20.58 -4.65 26.46
CA SER A 308 -19.98 -4.66 27.79
C SER A 308 -19.29 -3.34 28.10
N LYS A 309 -19.34 -2.89 29.36
CA LYS A 309 -18.56 -1.73 29.86
C LYS A 309 -17.04 -1.90 29.73
N PHE A 310 -16.56 -3.14 29.52
CA PHE A 310 -15.15 -3.43 29.27
C PHE A 310 -14.78 -3.43 27.77
N TYR A 311 -15.75 -3.20 26.88
CA TYR A 311 -15.54 -3.20 25.44
C TYR A 311 -14.59 -2.07 25.03
N ASN A 312 -13.52 -2.40 24.32
CA ASN A 312 -12.48 -1.44 23.98
C ASN A 312 -11.82 -1.61 22.60
N LEU A 313 -12.50 -2.27 21.65
CA LEU A 313 -11.96 -2.40 20.29
C LEU A 313 -11.99 -1.07 19.55
N THR A 314 -10.88 -0.76 18.91
CA THR A 314 -10.76 0.27 17.88
C THR A 314 -10.67 -0.45 16.54
N VAL A 315 -11.80 -0.57 15.84
CA VAL A 315 -11.96 -1.58 14.78
C VAL A 315 -11.10 -1.30 13.54
N ASN A 316 -10.72 -0.05 13.29
CA ASN A 316 -9.81 0.30 12.21
C ASN A 316 -8.34 -0.02 12.51
N GLN A 317 -7.96 -0.24 13.78
CA GLN A 317 -6.59 -0.58 14.19
C GLN A 317 -6.42 -2.07 14.54
N LEU A 318 -7.51 -2.74 14.93
CA LEU A 318 -7.49 -4.14 15.34
C LEU A 318 -6.90 -5.09 14.29
N PRO A 319 -7.22 -4.98 12.98
CA PRO A 319 -6.64 -5.87 11.97
C PRO A 319 -5.11 -5.79 11.89
N ALA A 320 -4.54 -4.58 11.97
CA ALA A 320 -3.09 -4.40 12.01
C ALA A 320 -2.47 -4.99 13.29
N GLU A 321 -3.14 -4.83 14.44
CA GLU A 321 -2.75 -5.48 15.71
C GLU A 321 -2.75 -7.01 15.55
N VAL A 322 -3.84 -7.59 15.03
CA VAL A 322 -3.97 -9.03 14.83
C VAL A 322 -2.92 -9.56 13.87
N ASN A 323 -2.75 -8.92 12.71
CA ASN A 323 -1.78 -9.36 11.71
C ASN A 323 -0.36 -9.37 12.29
N ARG A 324 0.08 -8.25 12.88
CA ARG A 324 1.44 -8.09 13.41
C ARG A 324 1.72 -8.91 14.67
N ARG A 325 0.74 -9.10 15.54
CA ARG A 325 0.94 -9.72 16.87
C ARG A 325 0.56 -11.19 16.93
N ILE A 326 -0.22 -11.69 15.96
CA ILE A 326 -0.65 -13.09 15.91
C ILE A 326 -0.13 -13.75 14.63
N PHE A 327 -0.57 -13.30 13.44
CA PHE A 327 -0.28 -14.01 12.19
C PHE A 327 1.20 -13.92 11.76
N GLU A 328 1.86 -12.79 12.00
CA GLU A 328 3.29 -12.57 11.72
C GLU A 328 4.20 -12.97 12.90
N SER A 329 3.64 -13.54 13.97
CA SER A 329 4.42 -13.99 15.12
C SER A 329 5.29 -15.18 14.76
N GLN A 330 6.56 -15.17 15.18
CA GLN A 330 7.47 -16.32 15.05
C GLN A 330 6.96 -17.58 15.78
N ASN A 331 6.15 -17.39 16.82
CA ASN A 331 5.57 -18.47 17.63
C ASN A 331 4.10 -18.76 17.27
N PHE A 332 3.67 -18.42 16.05
CA PHE A 332 2.30 -18.63 15.60
C PHE A 332 1.93 -20.12 15.59
N ASP A 333 0.92 -20.50 16.40
CA ASP A 333 0.32 -21.84 16.42
C ASP A 333 -1.14 -21.77 15.94
N PRO A 334 -1.47 -22.32 14.74
CA PRO A 334 -2.83 -22.30 14.22
C PRO A 334 -3.82 -23.12 15.05
N LYS A 335 -3.37 -24.05 15.92
CA LYS A 335 -4.25 -24.82 16.80
C LYS A 335 -4.94 -23.97 17.87
N GLN A 336 -4.45 -22.75 18.09
CA GLN A 336 -5.07 -21.79 19.02
C GLN A 336 -6.26 -21.06 18.39
N LEU A 337 -6.43 -21.12 17.07
CA LEU A 337 -7.58 -20.51 16.39
C LEU A 337 -8.80 -21.42 16.56
N LYS A 338 -9.80 -20.93 17.30
CA LYS A 338 -11.02 -21.69 17.67
C LYS A 338 -12.31 -20.87 17.52
N ASP A 339 -12.22 -19.75 16.80
CA ASP A 339 -13.33 -18.83 16.55
C ASP A 339 -13.42 -18.51 15.05
N PRO A 340 -14.64 -18.39 14.47
CA PRO A 340 -14.84 -18.10 13.05
C PRO A 340 -14.07 -16.90 12.50
N PHE A 341 -13.89 -15.82 13.27
CA PHE A 341 -13.17 -14.62 12.81
C PHE A 341 -11.71 -14.93 12.46
N PHE A 342 -11.02 -15.62 13.36
CA PHE A 342 -9.63 -16.01 13.17
C PHE A 342 -9.47 -17.15 12.16
N LEU A 343 -10.35 -18.14 12.21
CA LEU A 343 -10.31 -19.28 11.30
C LEU A 343 -10.59 -18.86 9.86
N ALA A 344 -11.61 -18.05 9.59
CA ALA A 344 -11.88 -17.57 8.24
C ALA A 344 -10.73 -16.71 7.68
N THR A 345 -10.11 -15.86 8.52
CA THR A 345 -8.93 -15.07 8.11
C THR A 345 -7.75 -15.99 7.78
N TYR A 346 -7.47 -16.96 8.65
CA TYR A 346 -6.41 -17.95 8.43
C TYR A 346 -6.66 -18.78 7.18
N ASP A 347 -7.88 -19.27 6.98
CA ASP A 347 -8.25 -20.13 5.86
C ASP A 347 -8.12 -19.39 4.53
N LEU A 348 -8.64 -18.16 4.42
CA LEU A 348 -8.50 -17.33 3.22
C LEU A 348 -7.04 -17.01 2.93
N MET A 349 -6.27 -16.65 3.97
CA MET A 349 -4.84 -16.46 3.86
C MET A 349 -4.22 -17.73 3.26
N TYR A 350 -4.37 -18.90 3.91
CA TYR A 350 -3.83 -20.19 3.48
C TYR A 350 -4.53 -20.82 2.26
N MET A 351 -5.39 -20.08 1.56
CA MET A 351 -5.87 -20.42 0.22
C MET A 351 -5.18 -19.58 -0.88
N ARG A 352 -4.24 -18.71 -0.52
CA ARG A 352 -3.41 -17.96 -1.48
C ARG A 352 -2.51 -18.87 -2.29
N GLU A 353 -2.18 -18.42 -3.50
CA GLU A 353 -1.12 -19.03 -4.30
C GLU A 353 0.20 -18.97 -3.52
N SER A 354 0.88 -20.11 -3.42
CA SER A 354 2.10 -20.20 -2.63
C SER A 354 3.26 -19.55 -3.37
N SER A 355 3.89 -18.57 -2.73
CA SER A 355 5.12 -17.93 -3.22
C SER A 355 6.40 -18.58 -2.67
N SER A 356 6.30 -19.57 -1.77
CA SER A 356 7.46 -20.24 -1.15
C SER A 356 7.16 -21.63 -0.59
N ASP A 357 8.18 -22.49 -0.52
CA ASP A 357 8.08 -23.88 -0.01
C ASP A 357 7.55 -24.00 1.43
N GLN A 358 7.68 -22.94 2.24
CA GLN A 358 7.22 -22.88 3.63
C GLN A 358 5.71 -22.60 3.74
N TYR A 359 5.10 -22.10 2.67
CA TYR A 359 3.69 -21.77 2.62
C TYR A 359 2.90 -22.86 1.90
N ARG A 360 2.19 -23.70 2.66
CA ARG A 360 1.37 -24.78 2.08
C ARG A 360 -0.10 -24.45 2.20
N PRO A 361 -0.87 -24.51 1.10
CA PRO A 361 -2.31 -24.29 1.18
C PRO A 361 -2.98 -25.22 2.18
N ILE A 362 -4.01 -24.73 2.88
CA ILE A 362 -4.80 -25.54 3.80
C ILE A 362 -5.41 -26.74 3.07
N SER A 363 -5.31 -27.93 3.65
CA SER A 363 -5.92 -29.14 3.06
C SER A 363 -7.43 -29.19 3.32
N TRP A 364 -8.15 -29.91 2.46
CA TRP A 364 -9.59 -30.15 2.64
C TRP A 364 -9.92 -30.76 4.01
N THR A 365 -9.13 -31.74 4.46
CA THR A 365 -9.34 -32.39 5.76
C THR A 365 -9.13 -31.41 6.93
N GLN A 366 -8.11 -30.55 6.86
CA GLN A 366 -7.85 -29.53 7.87
C GLN A 366 -8.98 -28.51 7.93
N LEU A 367 -9.46 -28.01 6.78
CA LEU A 367 -10.61 -27.12 6.70
C LEU A 367 -11.86 -27.78 7.31
N ASN A 368 -12.16 -29.02 6.93
CA ASN A 368 -13.34 -29.73 7.43
C ASN A 368 -13.31 -30.04 8.93
N ALA A 369 -12.13 -30.20 9.52
CA ALA A 369 -11.97 -30.37 10.96
C ALA A 369 -12.42 -29.13 11.76
N GLN A 370 -12.47 -27.95 11.12
CA GLN A 370 -12.87 -26.70 11.77
C GLN A 370 -14.39 -26.51 11.88
N LYS A 371 -15.20 -27.31 11.16
CA LYS A 371 -16.67 -27.20 11.11
C LYS A 371 -17.35 -26.98 12.47
N PRO A 372 -16.96 -27.64 13.59
CA PRO A 372 -17.59 -27.41 14.88
C PRO A 372 -17.49 -25.97 15.40
N TYR A 373 -16.45 -25.21 15.02
CA TYR A 373 -16.26 -23.83 15.43
C TYR A 373 -17.19 -22.85 14.70
N PHE A 374 -17.75 -23.24 13.56
CA PHE A 374 -18.66 -22.44 12.74
C PHE A 374 -20.14 -22.78 12.95
N LYS A 375 -20.51 -23.42 14.06
CA LYS A 375 -21.89 -23.87 14.32
C LYS A 375 -22.94 -22.75 14.18
N ASP A 376 -22.57 -21.52 14.55
CA ASP A 376 -23.42 -20.32 14.51
C ASP A 376 -23.17 -19.48 13.23
N GLN A 377 -22.25 -19.90 12.35
CA GLN A 377 -21.86 -19.24 11.11
C GLN A 377 -21.66 -20.25 9.96
N GLN A 378 -22.65 -21.12 9.75
CA GLN A 378 -22.54 -22.23 8.79
C GLN A 378 -22.35 -21.75 7.35
N ASP A 379 -22.98 -20.63 6.98
CA ASP A 379 -22.86 -20.04 5.64
C ASP A 379 -21.44 -19.54 5.36
N LEU A 380 -20.74 -19.02 6.38
CA LEU A 380 -19.34 -18.61 6.26
C LEU A 380 -18.45 -19.84 6.02
N PHE A 381 -18.70 -20.92 6.75
CA PHE A 381 -17.95 -22.16 6.58
C PHE A 381 -18.18 -22.79 5.20
N GLN A 382 -19.42 -22.85 4.72
CA GLN A 382 -19.74 -23.32 3.38
C GLN A 382 -19.07 -22.46 2.30
N TYR A 383 -19.02 -21.15 2.51
CA TYR A 383 -18.28 -20.25 1.62
C TYR A 383 -16.77 -20.59 1.58
N LEU A 384 -16.13 -20.82 2.74
CA LEU A 384 -14.72 -21.24 2.78
C LEU A 384 -14.49 -22.58 2.06
N GLN A 385 -15.43 -23.53 2.16
CA GLN A 385 -15.39 -24.79 1.40
C GLN A 385 -15.51 -24.55 -0.11
N ALA A 386 -16.42 -23.67 -0.54
CA ALA A 386 -16.56 -23.29 -1.96
C ALA A 386 -15.28 -22.65 -2.50
N THR A 387 -14.68 -21.73 -1.74
CA THR A 387 -13.43 -21.05 -2.09
C THR A 387 -12.27 -22.04 -2.19
N HIS A 388 -12.17 -22.99 -1.25
CA HIS A 388 -11.18 -24.07 -1.30
C HIS A 388 -11.31 -24.93 -2.56
N LEU A 389 -12.53 -25.36 -2.88
CA LEU A 389 -12.81 -26.14 -4.08
C LEU A 389 -12.42 -25.36 -5.34
N PHE A 390 -12.70 -24.06 -5.39
CA PHE A 390 -12.43 -23.21 -6.55
C PHE A 390 -10.93 -22.95 -6.78
N PHE A 391 -10.20 -22.55 -5.74
CA PHE A 391 -8.80 -22.12 -5.85
C PHE A 391 -7.80 -23.26 -5.65
N ILE A 392 -8.01 -24.13 -4.65
CA ILE A 392 -7.02 -25.14 -4.26
C ILE A 392 -7.23 -26.45 -5.02
N GLN A 393 -8.47 -26.93 -5.09
CA GLN A 393 -8.76 -28.19 -5.78
C GLN A 393 -9.08 -28.04 -7.27
N ASN A 394 -9.23 -26.80 -7.75
CA ASN A 394 -9.60 -26.51 -9.14
C ASN A 394 -10.92 -27.16 -9.61
N LYS A 395 -11.88 -27.31 -8.68
CA LYS A 395 -13.19 -27.97 -8.87
C LYS A 395 -14.35 -26.96 -8.86
N ALA A 396 -14.34 -26.03 -9.81
CA ALA A 396 -15.30 -24.92 -9.88
C ALA A 396 -16.79 -25.39 -9.92
N LYS A 397 -17.09 -26.49 -10.61
CA LYS A 397 -18.45 -27.06 -10.66
C LYS A 397 -18.93 -27.59 -9.30
N GLU A 398 -18.04 -28.25 -8.55
CA GLU A 398 -18.35 -28.75 -7.21
C GLU A 398 -18.52 -27.58 -6.22
N ALA A 399 -17.69 -26.54 -6.34
CA ALA A 399 -17.79 -25.32 -5.51
C ALA A 399 -19.19 -24.68 -5.56
N LEU A 400 -19.86 -24.73 -6.72
CA LEU A 400 -21.22 -24.19 -6.89
C LEU A 400 -22.25 -24.82 -5.95
N SER A 401 -22.07 -26.10 -5.59
CA SER A 401 -22.99 -26.83 -4.69
C SER A 401 -22.91 -26.37 -3.23
N TYR A 402 -21.86 -25.61 -2.88
CA TYR A 402 -21.67 -25.02 -1.54
C TYR A 402 -22.14 -23.57 -1.46
N LEU A 403 -22.60 -22.99 -2.58
CA LEU A 403 -23.13 -21.63 -2.61
C LEU A 403 -24.65 -21.65 -2.43
N PRO A 404 -25.23 -20.59 -1.83
CA PRO A 404 -26.67 -20.46 -1.74
C PRO A 404 -27.29 -20.34 -3.14
N GLN A 405 -28.63 -20.43 -3.19
CA GLN A 405 -29.39 -20.17 -4.41
C GLN A 405 -29.05 -18.80 -5.00
N GLU A 406 -29.17 -18.69 -6.32
CA GLU A 406 -28.78 -17.50 -7.04
C GLU A 406 -29.51 -16.25 -6.54
N SER A 407 -28.74 -15.19 -6.29
CA SER A 407 -29.22 -13.88 -5.90
C SER A 407 -28.40 -12.82 -6.62
N TYR A 408 -29.04 -11.68 -6.91
CA TYR A 408 -28.38 -10.49 -7.47
C TYR A 408 -28.21 -9.37 -6.43
N THR A 409 -28.61 -9.61 -5.18
CA THR A 409 -28.48 -8.62 -4.10
C THR A 409 -27.80 -9.22 -2.89
N ALA A 410 -26.86 -8.45 -2.34
CA ALA A 410 -26.22 -8.75 -1.06
C ALA A 410 -26.78 -7.86 0.06
N LYS A 411 -26.76 -8.37 1.29
CA LYS A 411 -27.04 -7.60 2.52
C LYS A 411 -25.79 -7.37 3.38
N ASN A 412 -24.74 -8.15 3.15
CA ASN A 412 -23.48 -8.14 3.88
C ASN A 412 -22.35 -8.63 2.95
N TYR A 413 -21.10 -8.55 3.40
CA TYR A 413 -19.95 -8.89 2.59
C TYR A 413 -19.84 -10.39 2.31
N LEU A 414 -20.25 -11.27 3.23
CA LEU A 414 -20.32 -12.71 2.97
C LEU A 414 -21.22 -13.04 1.78
N GLN A 415 -22.43 -12.46 1.73
CA GLN A 415 -23.35 -12.66 0.60
C GLN A 415 -22.78 -12.08 -0.70
N LEU A 416 -22.12 -10.91 -0.62
CA LEU A 416 -21.44 -10.34 -1.79
C LEU A 416 -20.32 -11.26 -2.30
N SER A 417 -19.58 -11.89 -1.39
CA SER A 417 -18.50 -12.84 -1.69
C SER A 417 -19.03 -14.12 -2.35
N GLN A 418 -20.15 -14.64 -1.86
CA GLN A 418 -20.83 -15.82 -2.45
C GLN A 418 -21.33 -15.53 -3.87
N ILE A 419 -21.97 -14.37 -4.07
CA ILE A 419 -22.46 -13.91 -5.37
C ILE A 419 -21.29 -13.71 -6.35
N PHE A 420 -20.21 -13.10 -5.88
CA PHE A 420 -19.02 -12.89 -6.71
C PHE A 420 -18.35 -14.22 -7.10
N LEU A 421 -18.17 -15.15 -6.15
CA LEU A 421 -17.59 -16.47 -6.44
C LEU A 421 -18.42 -17.25 -7.46
N ARG A 422 -19.75 -17.11 -7.47
CA ARG A 422 -20.61 -17.69 -8.52
C ARG A 422 -20.24 -17.16 -9.90
N GLY A 423 -20.02 -15.86 -10.05
CA GLY A 423 -19.56 -15.28 -11.31
C GLY A 423 -18.17 -15.79 -11.71
N GLN A 424 -17.23 -15.90 -10.77
CA GLN A 424 -15.91 -16.50 -11.03
C GLN A 424 -16.01 -17.98 -11.47
N ILE A 425 -16.96 -18.75 -10.92
CA ILE A 425 -17.25 -20.12 -11.36
C ILE A 425 -17.76 -20.13 -12.82
N LEU A 426 -18.61 -19.18 -13.21
CA LEU A 426 -19.07 -19.06 -14.60
C LEU A 426 -17.91 -18.77 -15.55
N GLU A 427 -16.99 -17.87 -15.17
CA GLU A 427 -15.76 -17.60 -15.94
C GLU A 427 -14.93 -18.86 -16.12
N LYS A 428 -14.63 -19.54 -15.01
CA LYS A 428 -13.71 -20.69 -14.99
C LYS A 428 -14.29 -21.93 -15.67
N THR A 429 -15.61 -22.04 -15.75
CA THR A 429 -16.29 -23.13 -16.46
C THR A 429 -16.48 -22.87 -17.96
N GLY A 430 -15.94 -21.76 -18.48
CA GLY A 430 -15.96 -21.43 -19.91
C GLY A 430 -17.28 -20.83 -20.41
N GLN A 431 -18.19 -20.48 -19.51
CA GLN A 431 -19.50 -19.92 -19.85
C GLN A 431 -19.44 -18.39 -20.02
N LYS A 432 -18.53 -17.89 -20.88
CA LYS A 432 -18.21 -16.46 -20.96
C LYS A 432 -19.43 -15.56 -21.20
N ASN A 433 -20.30 -15.91 -22.15
CA ASN A 433 -21.51 -15.12 -22.42
C ASN A 433 -22.48 -15.11 -21.23
N THR A 434 -22.61 -16.23 -20.53
CA THR A 434 -23.44 -16.34 -19.32
C THR A 434 -22.82 -15.52 -18.19
N ALA A 435 -21.49 -15.56 -18.03
CA ALA A 435 -20.77 -14.77 -17.04
C ALA A 435 -20.92 -13.27 -17.30
N GLU A 436 -20.77 -12.82 -18.55
CA GLU A 436 -21.00 -11.42 -18.92
C GLU A 436 -22.43 -10.97 -18.58
N ALA A 437 -23.43 -11.77 -18.95
CA ALA A 437 -24.82 -11.47 -18.62
C ALA A 437 -25.04 -11.41 -17.10
N TYR A 438 -24.43 -12.33 -16.36
CA TYR A 438 -24.49 -12.39 -14.90
C TYR A 438 -23.88 -11.13 -14.25
N TRP A 439 -22.68 -10.72 -14.67
CA TRP A 439 -22.07 -9.46 -14.20
C TRP A 439 -22.91 -8.24 -14.56
N GLY A 440 -23.52 -8.22 -15.75
CA GLY A 440 -24.44 -7.18 -16.16
C GLY A 440 -25.68 -7.08 -15.25
N GLN A 441 -26.26 -8.22 -14.86
CA GLN A 441 -27.37 -8.25 -13.90
C GLN A 441 -26.92 -7.77 -12.52
N LEU A 442 -25.76 -8.19 -12.05
CA LEU A 442 -25.21 -7.75 -10.77
C LEU A 442 -24.97 -6.23 -10.73
N LEU A 443 -24.39 -5.68 -11.80
CA LEU A 443 -24.20 -4.23 -11.93
C LEU A 443 -25.55 -3.48 -11.88
N ALA A 444 -26.58 -4.00 -12.53
CA ALA A 444 -27.92 -3.38 -12.53
C ALA A 444 -28.60 -3.40 -11.14
N HIS A 445 -28.21 -4.33 -10.27
CA HIS A 445 -28.78 -4.50 -8.92
C HIS A 445 -27.86 -4.00 -7.79
N ALA A 446 -26.72 -3.38 -8.13
CA ALA A 446 -25.77 -2.86 -7.17
C ALA A 446 -26.41 -1.81 -6.26
N LYS A 447 -26.28 -1.97 -4.93
CA LYS A 447 -26.91 -1.09 -3.94
C LYS A 447 -26.05 0.09 -3.49
N ASP A 448 -24.74 -0.05 -3.60
CA ASP A 448 -23.76 0.92 -3.15
C ASP A 448 -22.58 1.00 -4.12
N ASN A 449 -21.68 1.95 -3.86
CA ASN A 449 -20.56 2.21 -4.74
C ASN A 449 -19.55 1.06 -4.79
N TYR A 450 -19.35 0.30 -3.70
CA TYR A 450 -18.46 -0.85 -3.70
C TYR A 450 -18.99 -1.99 -4.57
N GLN A 451 -20.28 -2.31 -4.44
CA GLN A 451 -20.92 -3.31 -5.29
C GLN A 451 -20.87 -2.90 -6.76
N LYS A 452 -21.23 -1.63 -7.04
CA LYS A 452 -21.20 -1.09 -8.41
C LYS A 452 -19.80 -1.20 -9.00
N SER A 453 -18.80 -0.68 -8.30
CA SER A 453 -17.40 -0.72 -8.75
C SER A 453 -16.87 -2.14 -8.91
N LEU A 454 -17.17 -3.06 -7.97
CA LEU A 454 -16.76 -4.45 -8.07
C LEU A 454 -17.30 -5.11 -9.34
N PHE A 455 -18.59 -4.89 -9.64
CA PHE A 455 -19.23 -5.49 -10.81
C PHE A 455 -18.87 -4.78 -12.13
N GLU A 456 -18.58 -3.48 -12.10
CA GLU A 456 -17.98 -2.79 -13.25
C GLU A 456 -16.60 -3.38 -13.58
N THR A 457 -15.75 -3.64 -12.58
CA THR A 457 -14.43 -4.24 -12.79
C THR A 457 -14.53 -5.66 -13.33
N ALA A 458 -15.43 -6.49 -12.81
CA ALA A 458 -15.63 -7.84 -13.36
C ALA A 458 -16.17 -7.82 -14.80
N LEU A 459 -17.13 -6.92 -15.08
CA LEU A 459 -17.73 -6.81 -16.41
C LEU A 459 -16.77 -6.21 -17.44
N SER A 460 -15.90 -5.28 -17.05
CA SER A 460 -15.00 -4.58 -17.96
C SER A 460 -14.11 -5.54 -18.75
N ASN A 461 -13.67 -6.65 -18.16
CA ASN A 461 -12.85 -7.66 -18.82
C ASN A 461 -13.53 -8.26 -20.08
N HIS A 462 -14.84 -8.51 -20.04
CA HIS A 462 -15.59 -8.97 -21.22
C HIS A 462 -15.75 -7.88 -22.27
N LEU A 463 -16.02 -6.65 -21.83
CA LEU A 463 -16.20 -5.51 -22.73
C LEU A 463 -14.88 -5.13 -23.42
N ASN A 464 -13.77 -5.24 -22.70
CA ASN A 464 -12.40 -5.11 -23.18
C ASN A 464 -12.10 -6.12 -24.29
N ALA A 465 -12.39 -7.41 -24.04
CA ALA A 465 -12.17 -8.47 -25.03
C ALA A 465 -12.96 -8.28 -26.33
N LYS A 466 -14.09 -7.55 -26.27
CA LYS A 466 -14.94 -7.22 -27.43
C LYS A 466 -14.65 -5.87 -28.06
N GLN A 467 -13.69 -5.10 -27.53
CA GLN A 467 -13.45 -3.70 -27.93
C GLN A 467 -14.73 -2.84 -27.87
N ASP A 468 -15.61 -3.07 -26.89
CA ASP A 468 -16.86 -2.32 -26.74
C ASP A 468 -16.63 -0.93 -26.15
N ARG A 469 -16.05 -0.04 -26.98
CA ARG A 469 -15.80 1.36 -26.65
C ARG A 469 -17.01 2.06 -26.05
N SER A 470 -18.21 1.75 -26.54
CA SER A 470 -19.43 2.46 -26.16
C SER A 470 -19.76 2.33 -24.68
N ALA A 471 -19.28 1.26 -24.03
CA ALA A 471 -19.47 1.04 -22.61
C ALA A 471 -18.56 1.90 -21.73
N PHE A 472 -17.42 2.39 -22.24
CA PHE A 472 -16.40 3.13 -21.49
C PHE A 472 -16.43 4.64 -21.74
N ILE A 473 -17.07 5.12 -22.81
CA ILE A 473 -17.00 6.54 -23.19
C ILE A 473 -18.29 7.32 -22.92
N GLY A 474 -18.12 8.61 -22.67
CA GLY A 474 -19.20 9.58 -22.44
C GLY A 474 -19.61 9.74 -20.98
N LYS A 475 -20.48 10.74 -20.75
CA LYS A 475 -20.89 11.17 -19.39
C LYS A 475 -21.75 10.16 -18.64
N THR A 476 -22.37 9.22 -19.35
CA THR A 476 -23.25 8.17 -18.81
C THR A 476 -22.75 6.79 -19.23
N ALA A 477 -21.44 6.61 -19.29
CA ALA A 477 -20.81 5.32 -19.62
C ALA A 477 -21.30 4.22 -18.67
N LYS A 478 -21.49 3.00 -19.21
CA LYS A 478 -21.87 1.83 -18.41
C LYS A 478 -20.79 1.48 -17.39
N ILE A 479 -19.53 1.60 -17.81
CA ILE A 479 -18.36 1.54 -16.95
C ILE A 479 -18.01 2.98 -16.59
N SER A 480 -18.37 3.39 -15.37
CA SER A 480 -18.26 4.76 -14.91
C SER A 480 -16.96 5.04 -14.15
N GLN A 481 -16.27 4.01 -13.66
CA GLN A 481 -14.99 4.19 -12.98
C GLN A 481 -13.89 4.71 -13.92
N ALA A 482 -13.26 5.83 -13.55
CA ALA A 482 -12.24 6.49 -14.35
C ALA A 482 -11.01 5.59 -14.61
N ASN A 483 -10.57 4.80 -13.63
CA ASN A 483 -9.45 3.87 -13.78
C ASN A 483 -9.71 2.78 -14.82
N LEU A 484 -10.94 2.25 -14.90
CA LEU A 484 -11.33 1.28 -15.92
C LEU A 484 -11.44 1.92 -17.31
N GLN A 485 -11.98 3.14 -17.39
CA GLN A 485 -12.01 3.90 -18.65
C GLN A 485 -10.58 4.21 -19.14
N ARG A 486 -9.70 4.60 -18.23
CA ARG A 486 -8.28 4.83 -18.50
C ARG A 486 -7.62 3.54 -18.99
N ASN A 487 -7.79 2.43 -18.28
CA ASN A 487 -7.21 1.13 -18.67
C ASN A 487 -7.69 0.72 -20.07
N PHE A 488 -8.98 0.89 -20.38
CA PHE A 488 -9.48 0.64 -21.72
C PHE A 488 -8.75 1.51 -22.75
N ILE A 489 -8.65 2.82 -22.52
CA ILE A 489 -8.03 3.76 -23.47
C ILE A 489 -6.53 3.49 -23.63
N THR A 490 -5.78 3.32 -22.54
CA THR A 490 -4.31 3.31 -22.59
C THR A 490 -3.72 1.93 -22.85
N GLN A 491 -4.39 0.86 -22.42
CA GLN A 491 -3.85 -0.50 -22.49
C GLN A 491 -4.58 -1.38 -23.50
N VAL A 492 -5.91 -1.31 -23.57
CA VAL A 492 -6.73 -2.31 -24.28
C VAL A 492 -7.14 -1.88 -25.69
N ALA A 493 -7.49 -0.61 -25.87
CA ALA A 493 -8.10 -0.11 -27.09
C ALA A 493 -7.15 -0.28 -28.28
N ASP A 494 -7.68 -0.80 -29.38
CA ASP A 494 -6.99 -0.83 -30.66
C ASP A 494 -6.98 0.55 -31.33
N ALA A 495 -6.19 0.69 -32.40
CA ALA A 495 -6.07 1.94 -33.16
C ALA A 495 -7.44 2.49 -33.62
N LYS A 496 -8.32 1.61 -34.11
CA LYS A 496 -9.65 1.97 -34.61
C LYS A 496 -10.55 2.49 -33.49
N SER A 497 -10.52 1.86 -32.34
CA SER A 497 -11.26 2.27 -31.15
C SER A 497 -10.80 3.64 -30.70
N LEU A 498 -9.48 3.87 -30.60
CA LEU A 498 -8.89 5.16 -30.23
C LEU A 498 -9.28 6.29 -31.19
N GLN A 499 -9.14 6.08 -32.51
CA GLN A 499 -9.58 7.05 -33.52
C GLN A 499 -11.05 7.42 -33.35
N ALA A 500 -11.89 6.44 -33.10
CA ALA A 500 -13.32 6.66 -32.91
C ALA A 500 -13.66 7.32 -31.55
N ILE A 501 -12.84 7.16 -30.50
CA ILE A 501 -12.96 7.98 -29.27
C ILE A 501 -12.69 9.44 -29.58
N ILE A 502 -11.60 9.72 -30.31
CA ILE A 502 -11.18 11.08 -30.68
C ILE A 502 -12.28 11.79 -31.49
N GLN A 503 -12.87 11.08 -32.45
CA GLN A 503 -13.86 11.62 -33.38
C GLN A 503 -15.30 11.68 -32.82
N SER A 504 -15.59 10.96 -31.74
CA SER A 504 -16.96 10.85 -31.20
C SER A 504 -17.40 12.11 -30.47
N ASP A 505 -18.63 12.57 -30.76
CA ASP A 505 -19.27 13.68 -30.02
C ASP A 505 -19.74 13.30 -28.62
N LYS A 506 -19.81 12.00 -28.32
CA LYS A 506 -20.15 11.50 -26.98
C LYS A 506 -18.97 11.54 -26.02
N SER A 507 -17.73 11.49 -26.53
CA SER A 507 -16.52 11.41 -25.71
C SER A 507 -16.28 12.73 -24.97
N THR A 508 -15.87 12.65 -23.71
CA THR A 508 -15.42 13.85 -22.97
C THR A 508 -14.09 14.37 -23.51
N ILE A 509 -13.73 15.61 -23.17
CA ILE A 509 -12.44 16.20 -23.56
C ILE A 509 -11.29 15.34 -23.03
N ASP A 510 -11.37 14.89 -21.78
CA ASP A 510 -10.34 14.05 -21.16
C ASP A 510 -10.19 12.70 -21.87
N GLN A 511 -11.31 12.06 -22.26
CA GLN A 511 -11.29 10.82 -23.02
C GLN A 511 -10.65 11.03 -24.40
N LYS A 512 -10.97 12.13 -25.09
CA LYS A 512 -10.34 12.48 -26.38
C LYS A 512 -8.85 12.71 -26.22
N GLN A 513 -8.43 13.46 -25.20
CA GLN A 513 -7.02 13.74 -24.93
C GLN A 513 -6.23 12.46 -24.59
N ALA A 514 -6.75 11.61 -23.69
CA ALA A 514 -6.13 10.34 -23.36
C ALA A 514 -6.00 9.42 -24.59
N ALA A 515 -7.04 9.38 -25.45
CA ALA A 515 -7.01 8.61 -26.68
C ALA A 515 -6.01 9.17 -27.70
N THR A 516 -5.96 10.50 -27.89
CA THR A 516 -4.98 11.16 -28.78
C THR A 516 -3.56 10.87 -28.33
N PHE A 517 -3.25 11.03 -27.04
CA PHE A 517 -1.90 10.78 -26.50
C PHE A 517 -1.51 9.30 -26.67
N THR A 518 -2.41 8.38 -26.35
CA THR A 518 -2.16 6.94 -26.49
C THR A 518 -1.92 6.56 -27.95
N LEU A 519 -2.78 7.05 -28.86
CA LEU A 519 -2.67 6.76 -30.28
C LEU A 519 -1.39 7.33 -30.88
N LEU A 520 -0.95 8.54 -30.50
CA LEU A 520 0.35 9.08 -30.88
C LEU A 520 1.50 8.21 -30.39
N SER A 521 1.48 7.81 -29.12
CA SER A 521 2.55 7.02 -28.50
C SER A 521 2.68 5.62 -29.14
N LYS A 522 1.56 4.89 -29.24
CA LYS A 522 1.54 3.53 -29.78
C LYS A 522 1.77 3.50 -31.28
N SER A 523 1.21 4.43 -32.06
CA SER A 523 1.48 4.51 -33.51
C SER A 523 2.95 4.75 -33.80
N LEU A 524 3.63 5.57 -32.99
CA LEU A 524 5.06 5.81 -33.15
C LEU A 524 5.90 4.56 -32.85
N ILE A 525 5.59 3.84 -31.77
CA ILE A 525 6.27 2.60 -31.39
C ILE A 525 6.06 1.50 -32.43
N HIS A 526 4.84 1.36 -32.96
CA HIS A 526 4.52 0.39 -34.02
C HIS A 526 4.89 0.84 -35.43
N GLN A 527 5.58 1.98 -35.55
CA GLN A 527 6.05 2.55 -36.83
C GLN A 527 4.92 2.88 -37.82
N ASP A 528 3.69 3.08 -37.33
CA ASP A 528 2.57 3.56 -38.13
C ASP A 528 2.62 5.11 -38.24
N TYR A 529 3.59 5.58 -39.00
CA TYR A 529 3.87 7.00 -39.18
C TYR A 529 2.71 7.77 -39.83
N ALA A 530 1.91 7.11 -40.68
CA ALA A 530 0.74 7.70 -41.30
C ALA A 530 -0.36 7.96 -40.26
N LEU A 531 -0.63 6.99 -39.40
CA LEU A 531 -1.57 7.13 -38.29
C LEU A 531 -1.10 8.16 -37.28
N PHE A 532 0.20 8.19 -36.95
CA PHE A 532 0.77 9.25 -36.10
C PHE A 532 0.48 10.63 -36.69
N LYS A 533 0.79 10.84 -37.97
CA LYS A 533 0.59 12.13 -38.65
C LYS A 533 -0.87 12.56 -38.68
N GLN A 534 -1.79 11.62 -38.93
CA GLN A 534 -3.22 11.90 -38.86
C GLN A 534 -3.65 12.31 -37.44
N THR A 535 -3.15 11.61 -36.43
CA THR A 535 -3.50 11.83 -35.02
C THR A 535 -2.91 13.14 -34.49
N TYR A 536 -1.74 13.55 -34.99
CA TYR A 536 -1.04 14.78 -34.59
C TYR A 536 -1.90 16.04 -34.81
N ALA A 537 -2.81 16.01 -35.78
CA ALA A 537 -3.76 17.09 -36.03
C ALA A 537 -4.76 17.34 -34.87
N TYR A 538 -4.90 16.37 -33.95
CA TYR A 538 -5.80 16.46 -32.78
C TYR A 538 -5.09 16.88 -31.49
N MET A 539 -3.79 17.25 -31.54
CA MET A 539 -3.10 17.78 -30.36
C MET A 539 -3.75 19.07 -29.87
N PRO A 540 -3.70 19.35 -28.54
CA PRO A 540 -4.10 20.65 -28.01
C PRO A 540 -3.31 21.79 -28.68
N LYS A 541 -3.98 22.93 -28.92
CA LYS A 541 -3.33 24.10 -29.54
C LYS A 541 -2.17 24.65 -28.70
N ASN A 542 -2.25 24.51 -27.39
CA ASN A 542 -1.23 24.89 -26.39
C ASN A 542 -0.51 23.66 -25.84
N ALA A 543 -0.21 22.66 -26.68
CA ALA A 543 0.42 21.39 -26.27
C ALA A 543 1.76 21.58 -25.53
N ASP A 544 2.46 22.69 -25.74
CA ASP A 544 3.68 23.07 -25.02
C ASP A 544 3.48 23.26 -23.50
N GLN A 545 2.25 23.59 -23.08
CA GLN A 545 1.90 23.76 -21.67
C GLN A 545 1.55 22.45 -20.95
N TYR A 546 1.37 21.35 -21.69
CA TYR A 546 1.01 20.04 -21.14
C TYR A 546 2.29 19.27 -20.79
N GLN A 547 2.87 19.58 -19.64
CA GLN A 547 4.13 19.02 -19.11
C GLN A 547 3.90 18.02 -17.96
N GLY A 548 2.70 17.42 -17.90
CA GLY A 548 2.31 16.52 -16.81
C GLY A 548 2.44 17.22 -15.46
N TYR A 549 2.92 16.52 -14.44
CA TYR A 549 3.13 17.08 -13.09
C TYR A 549 3.99 18.36 -13.06
N ASN A 550 4.88 18.54 -14.06
CA ASN A 550 5.74 19.72 -14.18
C ASN A 550 5.04 20.93 -14.81
N SER A 551 3.77 20.81 -15.19
CA SER A 551 3.00 21.92 -15.79
C SER A 551 2.85 23.08 -14.81
N SER A 552 3.14 24.30 -15.26
CA SER A 552 2.93 25.52 -14.48
C SER A 552 1.45 25.81 -14.17
N ASN A 553 0.53 25.28 -14.98
CA ASN A 553 -0.92 25.36 -14.73
C ASN A 553 -1.39 24.10 -13.99
N GLU A 554 -1.90 24.27 -12.77
CA GLU A 554 -2.43 23.18 -11.93
C GLU A 554 -3.48 22.31 -12.65
N GLN A 555 -4.31 22.90 -13.53
CA GLN A 555 -5.34 22.16 -14.27
C GLN A 555 -4.76 21.19 -15.32
N LEU A 556 -3.49 21.36 -15.70
CA LEU A 556 -2.81 20.53 -16.68
C LEU A 556 -1.94 19.44 -16.05
N LYS A 557 -1.73 19.47 -14.71
CA LYS A 557 -0.87 18.50 -14.04
C LYS A 557 -1.35 17.06 -14.18
N ASN A 558 -2.66 16.87 -14.21
CA ASN A 558 -3.32 15.57 -14.31
C ASN A 558 -3.85 15.32 -15.73
N LYS A 559 -3.17 15.88 -16.75
CA LYS A 559 -3.49 15.71 -18.18
C LYS A 559 -2.34 15.02 -18.92
N PRO A 560 -2.59 14.41 -20.10
CA PRO A 560 -1.53 13.80 -20.89
C PRO A 560 -0.45 14.79 -21.27
N GLU A 561 0.82 14.36 -21.24
CA GLU A 561 1.99 15.22 -21.43
C GLU A 561 2.26 15.51 -22.91
N PHE A 562 1.38 16.25 -23.59
CA PHE A 562 1.51 16.52 -25.02
C PHE A 562 2.80 17.27 -25.42
N ALA A 563 3.46 17.96 -24.48
CA ALA A 563 4.75 18.59 -24.72
C ALA A 563 5.82 17.58 -25.18
N GLN A 564 5.67 16.29 -24.83
CA GLN A 564 6.54 15.19 -25.28
C GLN A 564 6.60 15.06 -26.81
N PHE A 565 5.57 15.48 -27.55
CA PHE A 565 5.54 15.40 -29.01
C PHE A 565 6.10 16.66 -29.70
N ILE A 566 6.49 17.70 -28.95
CA ILE A 566 7.09 18.93 -29.48
C ILE A 566 8.61 18.86 -29.32
N TRP A 567 9.22 17.86 -29.96
CA TRP A 567 10.68 17.74 -29.98
C TRP A 567 11.27 18.54 -31.13
N ASN A 568 12.21 19.45 -30.82
CA ASN A 568 12.85 20.34 -31.78
C ASN A 568 13.97 19.69 -32.62
N GLY A 569 14.22 18.40 -32.41
CA GLY A 569 15.33 17.70 -33.02
C GLY A 569 16.63 17.84 -32.24
N THR A 570 17.72 17.32 -32.79
CA THR A 570 19.05 17.41 -32.21
C THR A 570 20.12 17.39 -33.30
N THR A 571 21.27 18.00 -33.02
CA THR A 571 22.45 17.91 -33.89
C THR A 571 23.42 16.91 -33.27
N ILE A 572 23.56 15.74 -33.89
CA ILE A 572 24.51 14.72 -33.44
C ILE A 572 25.92 15.13 -33.88
N THR A 573 26.05 15.48 -35.17
CA THR A 573 27.23 16.13 -35.77
C THR A 573 26.74 17.15 -36.80
N PRO A 574 27.59 18.05 -37.34
CA PRO A 574 27.20 18.94 -38.42
C PRO A 574 26.61 18.22 -39.65
N GLN A 575 26.96 16.94 -39.86
CA GLN A 575 26.48 16.09 -40.95
C GLN A 575 25.26 15.24 -40.55
N LEU A 576 25.13 14.89 -39.27
CA LEU A 576 24.03 14.08 -38.73
C LEU A 576 23.08 14.96 -37.93
N LYS A 577 22.12 15.59 -38.63
CA LYS A 577 21.11 16.46 -38.04
C LYS A 577 19.74 15.78 -38.02
N CYS A 578 19.11 15.81 -36.87
CA CYS A 578 17.74 15.34 -36.68
C CYS A 578 16.80 16.52 -36.66
N ASN A 579 15.81 16.49 -37.55
CA ASN A 579 14.75 17.49 -37.60
C ASN A 579 13.79 17.32 -36.42
N ARG A 580 12.96 18.34 -36.20
CA ARG A 580 11.81 18.26 -35.29
C ARG A 580 10.92 17.05 -35.59
N LEU A 581 10.25 16.52 -34.57
CA LEU A 581 9.50 15.25 -34.66
C LEU A 581 8.51 15.22 -35.83
N GLU A 582 7.67 16.24 -35.97
CA GLU A 582 6.67 16.32 -37.05
C GLU A 582 7.30 16.16 -38.47
N THR A 583 8.43 16.83 -38.69
CA THR A 583 9.16 16.77 -39.96
C THR A 583 9.82 15.41 -40.14
N LEU A 584 10.45 14.89 -39.08
CA LEU A 584 11.05 13.55 -39.08
C LEU A 584 10.01 12.47 -39.47
N ILE A 585 8.81 12.51 -38.87
CA ILE A 585 7.75 11.54 -39.17
C ILE A 585 7.25 11.68 -40.61
N THR A 586 7.08 12.91 -41.10
CA THR A 586 6.73 13.13 -42.51
C THR A 586 7.76 12.53 -43.48
N GLN A 587 9.05 12.61 -43.14
CA GLN A 587 10.11 11.99 -43.94
C GLN A 587 10.10 10.46 -43.84
N LEU A 588 9.83 9.91 -42.65
CA LEU A 588 9.73 8.46 -42.42
C LEU A 588 8.54 7.81 -43.13
N ILE A 589 7.45 8.55 -43.37
CA ILE A 589 6.34 8.07 -44.22
C ILE A 589 6.83 7.77 -45.65
N SER A 590 7.62 8.66 -46.23
CA SER A 590 8.13 8.51 -47.60
C SER A 590 9.33 7.56 -47.67
N SER A 591 10.17 7.54 -46.64
CA SER A 591 11.44 6.81 -46.61
C SER A 591 11.61 6.02 -45.30
N PRO A 592 10.77 5.00 -45.04
CA PRO A 592 10.73 4.33 -43.73
C PRO A 592 12.00 3.57 -43.37
N LYS A 593 12.82 3.20 -44.38
CA LYS A 593 14.08 2.48 -44.21
C LYS A 593 15.31 3.39 -44.25
N ASP A 594 15.14 4.71 -44.27
CA ASP A 594 16.28 5.63 -44.26
C ASP A 594 17.08 5.47 -42.95
N PRO A 595 18.40 5.16 -43.03
CA PRO A 595 19.21 4.92 -41.84
C PRO A 595 19.32 6.11 -40.88
N LEU A 596 19.42 7.34 -41.41
CA LEU A 596 19.56 8.53 -40.58
C LEU A 596 18.23 8.88 -39.92
N LEU A 597 17.12 8.78 -40.65
CA LEU A 597 15.80 9.05 -40.06
C LEU A 597 15.49 8.08 -38.91
N ASN A 598 15.80 6.79 -39.07
CA ASN A 598 15.64 5.81 -38.00
C ASN A 598 16.56 6.07 -36.79
N VAL A 599 17.78 6.54 -37.02
CA VAL A 599 18.66 7.01 -35.94
C VAL A 599 18.05 8.21 -35.22
N CYS A 600 17.48 9.16 -35.96
CA CYS A 600 16.83 10.34 -35.39
C CYS A 600 15.59 10.00 -34.58
N LEU A 601 14.80 9.00 -34.99
CA LEU A 601 13.71 8.47 -34.16
C LEU A 601 14.24 7.83 -32.87
N GLY A 602 15.36 7.11 -32.95
CA GLY A 602 16.04 6.60 -31.78
C GLY A 602 16.59 7.68 -30.84
N GLU A 603 17.03 8.82 -31.38
CA GLU A 603 17.43 9.98 -30.56
C GLU A 603 16.24 10.67 -29.91
N TYR A 604 15.09 10.75 -30.58
CA TYR A 604 13.86 11.24 -29.96
C TYR A 604 13.47 10.36 -28.75
N ILE A 605 13.41 9.03 -28.92
CA ILE A 605 13.01 8.12 -27.83
C ILE A 605 14.00 8.15 -26.65
N ARG A 606 15.28 8.47 -26.87
CA ARG A 606 16.26 8.66 -25.79
C ARG A 606 16.27 10.10 -25.22
N SER A 607 15.58 11.05 -25.84
CA SER A 607 15.49 12.41 -25.32
C SER A 607 14.62 12.45 -24.06
N GLU A 608 14.75 13.51 -23.26
CA GLU A 608 13.89 13.72 -22.09
C GLU A 608 12.40 13.70 -22.48
N GLN A 609 12.07 14.20 -23.68
CA GLN A 609 10.71 14.22 -24.21
C GLN A 609 10.19 12.84 -24.65
N GLY A 610 11.06 11.91 -25.08
CA GLY A 610 10.64 10.62 -25.62
C GLY A 610 10.89 9.43 -24.69
N TYR A 611 11.53 9.65 -23.54
CA TYR A 611 11.98 8.57 -22.64
C TYR A 611 10.82 7.69 -22.14
N SER A 612 9.62 8.25 -21.95
CA SER A 612 8.40 7.51 -21.58
C SER A 612 8.07 6.39 -22.58
N LEU A 613 8.39 6.58 -23.87
CA LEU A 613 8.15 5.59 -24.92
C LEU A 613 9.06 4.37 -24.78
N GLN A 614 10.19 4.49 -24.09
CA GLN A 614 11.08 3.35 -23.83
C GLN A 614 10.37 2.31 -22.95
N GLN A 615 9.69 2.75 -21.87
CA GLN A 615 8.89 1.87 -21.01
C GLN A 615 7.68 1.31 -21.75
N LEU A 616 6.96 2.14 -22.51
CA LEU A 616 5.82 1.70 -23.32
C LEU A 616 6.23 0.64 -24.35
N THR A 617 7.43 0.73 -24.93
CA THR A 617 7.95 -0.27 -25.86
C THR A 617 8.07 -1.66 -25.21
N TYR A 618 8.50 -1.72 -23.94
CA TYR A 618 8.55 -2.99 -23.21
C TYR A 618 7.15 -3.56 -22.95
N ALA A 619 6.20 -2.70 -22.58
CA ALA A 619 4.81 -3.10 -22.36
C ALA A 619 4.18 -3.67 -23.64
N GLU A 620 4.30 -2.97 -24.77
CA GLU A 620 3.74 -3.41 -26.06
C GLU A 620 4.38 -4.71 -26.56
N LYS A 621 5.64 -5.01 -26.22
CA LYS A 621 6.25 -6.30 -26.57
C LYS A 621 5.63 -7.48 -25.83
N GLN A 622 5.16 -7.27 -24.60
CA GLN A 622 4.52 -8.31 -23.81
C GLN A 622 3.04 -8.46 -24.21
N HIS A 623 2.34 -7.33 -24.29
CA HIS A 623 0.92 -7.26 -24.59
C HIS A 623 0.64 -6.04 -25.47
N SER A 624 0.38 -6.25 -26.77
CA SER A 624 0.02 -5.17 -27.69
C SER A 624 -1.43 -5.27 -28.14
N SER A 625 -2.09 -4.11 -28.21
CA SER A 625 -3.37 -3.90 -28.90
C SER A 625 -3.20 -3.39 -30.34
N PHE A 626 -1.95 -3.21 -30.80
CA PHE A 626 -1.58 -2.69 -32.10
C PHE A 626 -0.87 -3.75 -32.94
N SER A 627 -1.16 -3.76 -34.24
CA SER A 627 -0.42 -4.57 -35.20
C SER A 627 0.82 -3.81 -35.70
N GLY A 628 1.87 -4.54 -36.07
CA GLY A 628 3.05 -3.96 -36.73
C GLY A 628 4.34 -4.23 -35.98
N GLN A 629 5.47 -3.88 -36.62
CA GLN A 629 6.79 -4.08 -36.02
C GLN A 629 7.06 -3.00 -34.98
N ILE A 630 7.43 -3.43 -33.78
CA ILE A 630 7.85 -2.54 -32.71
C ILE A 630 9.25 -1.97 -33.00
N PHE A 631 9.36 -0.64 -32.96
CA PHE A 631 10.61 0.08 -33.10
C PHE A 631 11.56 -0.23 -31.94
N ALA A 632 12.83 -0.49 -32.27
CA ALA A 632 13.88 -0.69 -31.28
C ALA A 632 15.16 0.00 -31.74
N ARG A 633 15.75 0.82 -30.85
CA ARG A 633 16.97 1.58 -31.15
C ARG A 633 18.12 0.65 -31.53
N GLY A 634 18.24 -0.48 -30.83
CA GLY A 634 19.35 -1.41 -31.06
C GLY A 634 19.26 -2.12 -32.41
N HIS A 635 18.05 -2.42 -32.92
CA HIS A 635 17.87 -2.91 -34.29
C HIS A 635 18.40 -1.92 -35.32
N VAL A 636 18.05 -0.63 -35.18
CA VAL A 636 18.55 0.44 -36.06
C VAL A 636 20.07 0.46 -36.08
N TYR A 637 20.72 0.42 -34.91
CA TYR A 637 22.18 0.44 -34.84
C TYR A 637 22.78 -0.82 -35.47
N LYS A 638 22.25 -2.01 -35.17
CA LYS A 638 22.71 -3.29 -35.73
C LYS A 638 22.60 -3.33 -37.26
N ASP A 639 21.53 -2.79 -37.84
CA ASP A 639 21.34 -2.76 -39.29
C ASP A 639 22.35 -1.84 -39.99
N ILE A 640 22.63 -0.66 -39.40
CA ILE A 640 23.66 0.26 -39.91
C ILE A 640 25.05 -0.37 -39.82
N ILE A 641 25.36 -1.08 -38.73
CA ILE A 641 26.66 -1.75 -38.51
C ILE A 641 26.88 -2.86 -39.54
N LYS A 642 25.81 -3.57 -39.97
CA LYS A 642 25.87 -4.60 -41.00
C LYS A 642 26.03 -4.03 -42.42
N SER A 643 25.62 -2.78 -42.65
CA SER A 643 25.75 -2.15 -43.96
C SER A 643 27.21 -1.92 -44.36
N SER A 644 27.49 -1.93 -45.67
CA SER A 644 28.82 -1.65 -46.23
C SER A 644 29.19 -0.16 -46.22
N SER A 645 28.26 0.71 -45.81
CA SER A 645 28.46 2.16 -45.78
C SER A 645 29.47 2.56 -44.70
N LYS A 646 30.58 3.17 -45.12
CA LYS A 646 31.58 3.74 -44.21
C LYS A 646 31.35 5.24 -44.08
N GLY A 647 31.15 5.71 -42.85
CA GLY A 647 31.00 7.14 -42.59
C GLY A 647 30.60 7.44 -41.16
N ASP A 648 30.31 8.72 -40.92
CA ASP A 648 29.97 9.26 -39.61
C ASP A 648 28.79 8.53 -38.96
N LEU A 649 27.77 8.16 -39.76
CA LEU A 649 26.59 7.43 -39.27
C LEU A 649 26.93 6.01 -38.76
N GLN A 650 27.85 5.30 -39.43
CA GLN A 650 28.27 3.96 -38.98
C GLN A 650 29.13 4.03 -37.72
N ALA A 651 30.01 5.04 -37.61
CA ALA A 651 30.75 5.32 -36.39
C ALA A 651 29.80 5.62 -35.21
N TYR A 652 28.77 6.42 -35.45
CA TYR A 652 27.75 6.73 -34.46
C TYR A 652 26.94 5.49 -34.04
N ALA A 653 26.51 4.67 -34.99
CA ALA A 653 25.77 3.44 -34.71
C ALA A 653 26.60 2.46 -33.86
N LEU A 654 27.89 2.27 -34.16
CA LEU A 654 28.80 1.46 -33.33
C LEU A 654 28.89 1.99 -31.90
N TYR A 655 29.07 3.31 -31.75
CA TYR A 655 29.11 3.95 -30.43
C TYR A 655 27.83 3.70 -29.65
N ARG A 656 26.67 3.93 -30.28
CA ARG A 656 25.38 3.75 -29.64
C ARG A 656 25.07 2.30 -29.30
N ALA A 657 25.42 1.35 -30.17
CA ALA A 657 25.25 -0.07 -29.90
C ALA A 657 26.03 -0.54 -28.66
N VAL A 658 27.23 0.01 -28.40
CA VAL A 658 27.96 -0.26 -27.16
C VAL A 658 27.32 0.46 -25.96
N GLN A 659 26.88 1.70 -26.14
CA GLN A 659 26.24 2.49 -25.08
C GLN A 659 24.86 1.98 -24.65
N CYS A 660 24.20 1.15 -25.46
CA CYS A 660 22.97 0.45 -25.08
C CYS A 660 23.12 -0.39 -23.80
N TYR A 661 24.37 -0.74 -23.42
CA TYR A 661 24.67 -1.56 -22.26
C TYR A 661 25.24 -0.75 -21.09
N ALA A 662 25.35 0.57 -21.23
CA ALA A 662 25.93 1.43 -20.20
C ALA A 662 24.87 1.90 -19.18
N PRO A 663 25.21 2.03 -17.88
CA PRO A 663 26.40 1.54 -17.19
C PRO A 663 26.18 0.18 -16.49
N SER A 664 25.04 -0.49 -16.70
CA SER A 664 24.66 -1.69 -15.95
C SER A 664 25.12 -3.01 -16.58
N GLY A 665 25.54 -2.99 -17.84
CA GLY A 665 25.76 -4.19 -18.65
C GLY A 665 24.47 -4.79 -19.24
N ILE A 666 23.30 -4.23 -18.93
CA ILE A 666 21.98 -4.66 -19.41
C ILE A 666 21.59 -3.84 -20.64
N ASN A 667 21.03 -4.49 -21.67
CA ASN A 667 20.56 -3.79 -22.86
C ASN A 667 19.35 -2.88 -22.56
N ASP A 668 19.49 -1.57 -22.80
CA ASP A 668 18.44 -0.57 -22.68
C ASP A 668 17.84 -0.15 -24.04
N CYS A 669 18.31 -0.72 -25.15
CA CYS A 669 17.94 -0.28 -26.50
C CYS A 669 16.72 -0.99 -27.09
N ASN A 670 15.97 -1.71 -26.24
CA ASN A 670 14.70 -2.37 -26.56
C ASN A 670 14.80 -3.39 -27.69
N ASP A 671 15.94 -4.05 -27.88
CA ASP A 671 16.13 -5.17 -28.80
C ASP A 671 16.79 -6.36 -28.10
N ASP A 672 17.05 -7.45 -28.84
CA ASP A 672 17.60 -8.66 -28.25
C ASP A 672 19.03 -8.46 -27.74
N GLU A 673 19.30 -9.00 -26.55
CA GLU A 673 20.62 -9.00 -25.90
C GLU A 673 21.69 -9.61 -26.82
N VAL A 674 22.90 -9.02 -26.85
CA VAL A 674 24.06 -9.64 -27.53
C VAL A 674 25.15 -10.00 -26.54
N SER A 675 25.98 -10.99 -26.92
CA SER A 675 27.13 -11.41 -26.11
C SER A 675 28.15 -10.29 -25.88
N SER A 676 28.91 -10.36 -24.79
CA SER A 676 30.03 -9.45 -24.52
C SER A 676 31.08 -9.46 -25.65
N VAL A 677 31.26 -10.60 -26.32
CA VAL A 677 32.14 -10.73 -27.50
C VAL A 677 31.65 -9.86 -28.66
N THR A 678 30.34 -9.84 -28.92
CA THR A 678 29.75 -8.97 -29.95
C THR A 678 29.95 -7.50 -29.62
N ARG A 679 29.77 -7.11 -28.36
CA ARG A 679 29.97 -5.73 -27.88
C ARG A 679 31.43 -5.31 -28.00
N LYS A 680 32.35 -6.19 -27.61
CA LYS A 680 33.80 -6.00 -27.78
C LYS A 680 34.15 -5.80 -29.25
N ASN A 681 33.58 -6.59 -30.16
CA ASN A 681 33.83 -6.44 -31.59
C ASN A 681 33.35 -5.07 -32.11
N TRP A 682 32.21 -4.57 -31.65
CA TRP A 682 31.76 -3.20 -31.99
C TRP A 682 32.72 -2.14 -31.46
N PHE A 683 33.17 -2.27 -30.21
CA PHE A 683 34.16 -1.40 -29.58
C PHE A 683 35.49 -1.38 -30.34
N ASP A 684 36.04 -2.55 -30.66
CA ASP A 684 37.30 -2.66 -31.40
C ASP A 684 37.16 -2.07 -32.81
N ARG A 685 36.02 -2.31 -33.46
CA ARG A 685 35.74 -1.78 -34.80
C ARG A 685 35.67 -0.27 -34.81
N ILE A 686 34.98 0.38 -33.85
CA ILE A 686 34.97 1.85 -33.80
C ILE A 686 36.34 2.44 -33.49
N LYS A 687 37.13 1.80 -32.63
CA LYS A 687 38.51 2.22 -32.31
C LYS A 687 39.45 2.10 -33.51
N LYS A 688 39.31 1.04 -34.30
CA LYS A 688 40.18 0.76 -35.46
C LYS A 688 39.77 1.56 -36.70
N GLU A 689 38.49 1.58 -37.03
CA GLU A 689 37.99 2.15 -38.29
C GLU A 689 37.68 3.64 -38.19
N TYR A 690 37.39 4.15 -36.99
CA TYR A 690 36.98 5.55 -36.76
C TYR A 690 37.74 6.27 -35.62
N PRO A 691 39.07 6.10 -35.47
CA PRO A 691 39.84 6.54 -34.28
C PRO A 691 39.77 8.04 -33.99
N ASN A 692 39.55 8.85 -35.04
CA ASN A 692 39.56 10.31 -34.92
C ASN A 692 38.21 10.92 -34.50
N THR A 693 37.13 10.14 -34.54
CA THR A 693 35.79 10.61 -34.14
C THR A 693 35.72 10.90 -32.65
N SER A 694 34.86 11.85 -32.25
CA SER A 694 34.63 12.15 -30.84
C SER A 694 34.10 10.95 -30.07
N TRP A 695 33.28 10.11 -30.72
CA TRP A 695 32.72 8.88 -30.13
C TRP A 695 33.77 7.81 -29.87
N ALA A 696 34.67 7.56 -30.83
CA ALA A 696 35.77 6.63 -30.61
C ALA A 696 36.66 7.08 -29.44
N LYS A 697 36.91 8.40 -29.33
CA LYS A 697 37.71 8.97 -28.23
C LYS A 697 36.99 8.91 -26.88
N SER A 698 35.68 9.13 -26.84
CA SER A 698 34.90 9.13 -25.59
C SER A 698 34.59 7.73 -25.06
N LEU A 699 34.50 6.73 -25.92
CA LEU A 699 34.18 5.35 -25.52
C LEU A 699 35.38 4.70 -24.81
N LYS A 700 35.32 4.59 -23.48
CA LYS A 700 36.42 4.03 -22.65
C LYS A 700 36.31 2.52 -22.42
N TYR A 701 35.09 2.02 -22.35
CA TYR A 701 34.79 0.63 -21.99
C TYR A 701 33.79 0.04 -22.99
N TYR A 702 33.73 -1.28 -23.02
CA TYR A 702 32.59 -2.05 -23.51
C TYR A 702 32.02 -2.81 -22.31
N TRP A 703 30.70 -2.81 -22.18
CA TRP A 703 29.97 -3.29 -21.00
C TRP A 703 29.55 -4.75 -21.12
#